data_AF-A0A2H1L2H6-F1
#
_entry.id   AF-A0A2H1L2H6-F1
#
_cell.length_a   1.000
_cell.length_b   1.000
_cell.length_c   1.000
_cell.angle_alpha   90.00
_cell.angle_beta   90.00
_cell.angle_gamma   90.00
#
_symmetry.space_group_name_H-M   'P 1'
#
loop_
_entity.id
_entity.type
_entity.pdbx_description
1 polymer ?
#
loop_
_entity_poly.entity_id
_entity_poly.type
_entity_poly.pdbx_seq_one_letter_code
_entity_poly.pdbx_strand_id
1 'polypeptide(L)'
;MTHETAAPQATPHRPGYFSPQRLGRDYAYVLPGLFISLFGFIVLVPLFALSIGTFVIWVGALLLPLTLTIARGFAQLSRARVRHWGMPSAPAHYRPPQPGVTGWVKSIADPRLWLDLVFETIIALPLRMLTFTVAVSWSVAAASGLTYVIWGAFLPDDGSGALKLLLAALFDDVLPSSVTDSFALEALSHVVLGALFLLSLPAVIHALARLDAVITAGALGSGEGGPGPAPGAAGPPPANPHDPSARPHGHGPDPHGHSPDSHDRSPDPHDQSPRSYRLSPDSYEHGPGSYENSPGSHRHSPQAWAWLTAGFAAAVLVAVSWPVTAVVYGVPVVLSMVVALIQSAALVTAVRWPVVSIIGGTAAIFAMAWATGSALGLPWPWPVTTLISTGLLVLVLALRRPWPYAIAAWLAGIAASVLAVLLLRTDGASGAIDSVLIAGPVSAGLVALGISIRQLARSRARLRDAEEASAQQTAQRRELAERNRIAQELHDVVAHSMSVISVQATTAEYRLPDIGNDSAQEFASIADSSRRALNEMRGLLTILRGSGDAPLVPQPTLLDVPDLLDATRRSGTTITVSTDTESAPETGTQTNTGTETNTGTAADASATSVPARSDAAAFLEATAPRVSTATGLTAYRILQEALSNAVRHAPGADISVVFGLSAFHITLEVENGPSTAAPSVRGPQTVRGPQSSASAFPPGSGGGLGLAGIRERAAALGGTVDAGPRPDGGFTVHARLPTL
;
A
#
# COMPACT_ATOMS: atom_id res chain seq x y z
N MET A 1 17.64 48.33 -3.98
CA MET A 1 18.20 47.83 -5.23
C MET A 1 18.95 46.54 -4.92
N THR A 2 18.28 45.41 -5.05
CA THR A 2 18.86 44.07 -4.90
C THR A 2 18.26 43.24 -6.02
N HIS A 3 19.10 42.94 -7.03
CA HIS A 3 18.73 42.13 -8.18
C HIS A 3 18.61 40.67 -7.74
N GLU A 4 17.38 40.19 -7.66
CA GLU A 4 17.06 38.77 -7.49
C GLU A 4 17.15 38.10 -8.86
N THR A 5 18.12 37.21 -9.01
CA THR A 5 18.42 36.47 -10.24
C THR A 5 17.38 35.36 -10.39
N ALA A 6 16.45 35.55 -11.32
CA ALA A 6 15.46 34.54 -11.68
C ALA A 6 16.17 33.30 -12.26
N ALA A 7 15.98 32.14 -11.62
CA ALA A 7 16.38 30.85 -12.14
C ALA A 7 15.69 30.57 -13.48
N PRO A 8 16.40 30.04 -14.51
CA PRO A 8 15.78 29.74 -15.79
C PRO A 8 14.77 28.60 -15.63
N GLN A 9 13.50 28.89 -15.94
CA GLN A 9 12.47 27.88 -16.09
C GLN A 9 12.89 26.90 -17.20
N ALA A 10 13.20 25.66 -16.80
CA ALA A 10 13.47 24.59 -17.74
C ALA A 10 12.22 24.34 -18.59
N THR A 11 12.26 24.81 -19.84
CA THR A 11 11.28 24.41 -20.85
C THR A 11 11.42 22.90 -21.05
N PRO A 12 10.33 22.10 -20.99
CA PRO A 12 10.44 20.69 -21.27
C PRO A 12 10.91 20.52 -22.72
N HIS A 13 12.13 20.00 -22.89
CA HIS A 13 12.67 19.63 -24.20
C HIS A 13 11.61 18.82 -24.94
N ARG A 14 11.02 19.40 -26.00
CA ARG A 14 10.22 18.62 -26.95
C ARG A 14 11.22 17.68 -27.63
N PRO A 15 11.11 16.34 -27.48
CA PRO A 15 12.05 15.45 -28.12
C PRO A 15 12.16 15.76 -29.63
N GLY A 16 13.35 15.66 -30.21
CA GLY A 16 13.51 15.78 -31.65
C GLY A 16 12.70 14.71 -32.39
N TYR A 17 12.34 14.96 -33.65
CA TYR A 17 11.67 13.99 -34.52
C TYR A 17 12.40 12.65 -34.62
N PHE A 18 13.72 12.64 -34.40
CA PHE A 18 14.59 11.46 -34.45
C PHE A 18 14.93 10.86 -33.07
N SER A 19 14.10 11.08 -32.06
CA SER A 19 14.36 10.47 -30.75
C SER A 19 13.97 8.97 -30.76
N PRO A 20 14.90 8.04 -30.44
CA PRO A 20 14.62 6.60 -30.45
C PRO A 20 13.53 6.22 -29.44
N GLN A 21 13.38 6.99 -28.36
CA GLN A 21 12.31 6.83 -27.38
C GLN A 21 10.91 7.09 -27.98
N ARG A 22 10.76 8.09 -28.87
CA ARG A 22 9.49 8.33 -29.57
C ARG A 22 9.17 7.23 -30.57
N LEU A 23 10.17 6.81 -31.34
CA LEU A 23 10.02 5.71 -32.29
C LEU A 23 9.55 4.43 -31.59
N GLY A 24 10.18 4.08 -30.46
CA GLY A 24 9.77 2.94 -29.63
C GLY A 24 8.33 3.06 -29.13
N ARG A 25 7.90 4.25 -28.70
CA ARG A 25 6.53 4.51 -28.27
C ARG A 25 5.51 4.36 -29.42
N ASP A 26 5.85 4.84 -30.62
CA ASP A 26 4.96 4.76 -31.78
C ASP A 26 4.82 3.30 -32.27
N TYR A 27 5.91 2.52 -32.26
CA TYR A 27 5.83 1.07 -32.52
C TYR A 27 5.04 0.30 -31.46
N ALA A 28 5.24 0.63 -30.18
CA ALA A 28 4.50 0.02 -29.08
C ALA A 28 2.99 0.30 -29.18
N TYR A 29 2.59 1.35 -29.90
CA TYR A 29 1.20 1.65 -30.20
C TYR A 29 0.68 0.92 -31.45
N VAL A 30 1.42 0.97 -32.57
CA VAL A 30 0.96 0.44 -33.87
C VAL A 30 0.97 -1.09 -33.92
N LEU A 31 2.04 -1.75 -33.47
CA LEU A 31 2.22 -3.20 -33.67
C LEU A 31 1.17 -4.06 -32.94
N PRO A 32 0.85 -3.81 -31.65
CA PRO A 32 -0.20 -4.56 -30.96
C PRO A 32 -1.59 -4.27 -31.54
N GLY A 33 -1.74 -3.17 -32.27
CA GLY A 33 -3.00 -2.69 -32.83
C GLY A 33 -3.72 -3.76 -33.65
N LEU A 34 -3.02 -4.33 -34.62
CA LEU A 34 -3.56 -5.35 -35.52
C LEU A 34 -4.04 -6.58 -34.76
N PHE A 35 -3.24 -7.11 -33.83
CA PHE A 35 -3.62 -8.32 -33.09
C PHE A 35 -4.87 -8.11 -32.23
N ILE A 36 -5.00 -6.91 -31.65
CA ILE A 36 -6.19 -6.56 -30.85
C ILE A 36 -7.43 -6.45 -31.75
N SER A 37 -7.35 -5.78 -32.91
CA SER A 37 -8.51 -5.70 -33.82
C SER A 37 -8.82 -7.03 -34.49
N LEU A 38 -7.81 -7.83 -34.83
CA LEU A 38 -7.99 -9.17 -35.39
C LEU A 38 -8.72 -10.07 -34.41
N PHE A 39 -8.28 -10.11 -33.14
CA PHE A 39 -8.95 -10.88 -32.10
C PHE A 39 -10.36 -10.34 -31.84
N GLY A 40 -10.53 -9.01 -31.78
CA GLY A 40 -11.83 -8.36 -31.68
C GLY A 40 -12.78 -8.76 -32.80
N PHE A 41 -12.31 -8.73 -34.05
CA PHE A 41 -13.09 -9.11 -35.23
C PHE A 41 -13.50 -10.58 -35.22
N ILE A 42 -12.55 -11.49 -34.96
CA ILE A 42 -12.78 -12.94 -34.89
C ILE A 42 -13.80 -13.29 -33.79
N VAL A 43 -13.85 -12.53 -32.70
CA VAL A 43 -14.80 -12.75 -31.61
C VAL A 43 -16.15 -12.07 -31.88
N LEU A 44 -16.15 -10.79 -32.24
CA LEU A 44 -17.35 -9.96 -32.32
C LEU A 44 -18.21 -10.29 -33.52
N VAL A 45 -17.63 -10.55 -34.70
CA VAL A 45 -18.42 -10.82 -35.92
C VAL A 45 -19.23 -12.11 -35.80
N PRO A 46 -18.65 -13.25 -35.41
CA PRO A 46 -19.43 -14.47 -35.21
C PRO A 46 -20.44 -14.36 -34.07
N LEU A 47 -20.07 -13.70 -32.95
CA LEU A 47 -20.99 -13.48 -31.84
C LEU A 47 -22.19 -12.63 -32.23
N PHE A 48 -21.97 -11.57 -33.00
CA PHE A 48 -23.03 -10.71 -33.51
C PHE A 48 -23.91 -11.44 -34.51
N ALA A 49 -23.30 -12.15 -35.47
CA ALA A 49 -24.03 -12.97 -36.45
C ALA A 49 -24.87 -14.06 -35.76
N LEU A 50 -24.30 -14.77 -34.78
CA LEU A 50 -25.01 -15.78 -34.00
C LEU A 50 -26.14 -15.15 -33.17
N SER A 51 -25.89 -13.99 -32.56
CA SER A 51 -26.90 -13.27 -31.79
C SER A 51 -28.08 -12.81 -32.63
N ILE A 52 -27.84 -12.31 -33.84
CA ILE A 52 -28.94 -11.96 -34.76
C ILE A 52 -29.63 -13.22 -35.28
N GLY A 53 -28.87 -14.22 -35.73
CA GLY A 53 -29.41 -15.43 -36.33
C GLY A 53 -30.25 -16.27 -35.37
N THR A 54 -29.92 -16.24 -34.07
CA THR A 54 -30.66 -16.96 -33.02
C THR A 54 -31.65 -16.07 -32.26
N PHE A 55 -31.90 -14.85 -32.73
CA PHE A 55 -32.81 -13.92 -32.06
C PHE A 55 -34.25 -14.46 -32.00
N VAL A 56 -34.69 -15.15 -33.05
CA VAL A 56 -36.03 -15.75 -33.17
C VAL A 56 -36.33 -16.76 -32.06
N ILE A 57 -35.31 -17.48 -31.59
CA ILE A 57 -35.43 -18.51 -30.53
C ILE A 57 -35.05 -17.97 -29.15
N TRP A 58 -35.02 -16.64 -28.96
CA TRP A 58 -34.65 -15.93 -27.73
C TRP A 58 -33.21 -16.13 -27.22
N VAL A 59 -32.47 -17.13 -27.72
CA VAL A 59 -31.04 -17.32 -27.44
C VAL A 59 -30.24 -16.09 -27.88
N GLY A 60 -30.58 -15.55 -29.05
CA GLY A 60 -29.93 -14.36 -29.60
C GLY A 60 -30.21 -13.09 -28.80
N ALA A 61 -31.39 -12.97 -28.18
CA ALA A 61 -31.75 -11.87 -27.29
C ALA A 61 -30.95 -11.87 -25.99
N LEU A 62 -30.50 -13.05 -25.53
CA LEU A 62 -29.55 -13.19 -24.44
C LEU A 62 -28.10 -12.96 -24.91
N LEU A 63 -27.73 -13.38 -26.12
CA LEU A 63 -26.38 -13.19 -26.63
C LEU A 63 -26.07 -11.72 -27.01
N LEU A 64 -27.06 -10.94 -27.44
CA LEU A 64 -26.83 -9.57 -27.94
C LEU A 64 -26.21 -8.63 -26.89
N PRO A 65 -26.75 -8.53 -25.65
CA PRO A 65 -26.14 -7.71 -24.61
C PRO A 65 -24.72 -8.18 -24.24
N LEU A 66 -24.46 -9.50 -24.30
CA LEU A 66 -23.12 -10.05 -24.08
C LEU A 66 -22.16 -9.58 -25.17
N THR A 67 -22.54 -9.70 -26.45
CA THR A 67 -21.76 -9.23 -27.60
C THR A 67 -21.44 -7.74 -27.49
N LEU A 68 -22.44 -6.92 -27.15
CA LEU A 68 -22.26 -5.48 -26.95
C LEU A 68 -21.34 -5.15 -25.76
N THR A 69 -21.39 -5.95 -24.69
CA THR A 69 -20.49 -5.81 -23.53
C THR A 69 -19.05 -6.18 -23.90
N ILE A 70 -18.86 -7.23 -24.69
CA ILE A 70 -17.54 -7.62 -25.20
C ILE A 70 -17.00 -6.54 -26.15
N ALA A 71 -17.84 -5.98 -27.02
CA ALA A 71 -17.48 -4.87 -27.91
C ALA A 71 -17.02 -3.64 -27.13
N ARG A 72 -17.74 -3.29 -26.06
CA ARG A 72 -17.34 -2.24 -25.11
C ARG A 72 -15.95 -2.50 -24.53
N GLY A 73 -15.62 -3.75 -24.19
CA GLY A 73 -14.30 -4.14 -23.70
C GLY A 73 -13.18 -3.86 -24.72
N PHE A 74 -13.38 -4.22 -25.99
CA PHE A 74 -12.44 -3.91 -27.07
C PHE A 74 -12.32 -2.40 -27.31
N ALA A 75 -13.43 -1.67 -27.35
CA ALA A 75 -13.41 -0.21 -27.48
C ALA A 75 -12.68 0.47 -26.31
N GLN A 76 -12.81 -0.05 -25.08
CA GLN A 76 -12.05 0.44 -23.93
C GLN A 76 -10.55 0.19 -24.06
N LEU A 77 -10.14 -0.98 -24.58
CA LEU A 77 -8.74 -1.26 -24.90
C LEU A 77 -8.20 -0.28 -25.94
N SER A 78 -8.95 -0.05 -27.02
CA SER A 78 -8.60 0.91 -28.07
C SER A 78 -8.43 2.33 -27.51
N ARG A 79 -9.35 2.81 -26.67
CA ARG A 79 -9.21 4.10 -25.98
C ARG A 79 -8.01 4.13 -25.02
N ALA A 80 -7.76 3.04 -24.29
CA ALA A 80 -6.63 2.96 -23.38
C ALA A 80 -5.29 3.07 -24.12
N ARG A 81 -5.16 2.47 -25.31
CA ARG A 81 -3.97 2.63 -26.14
C ARG A 81 -3.75 4.08 -26.56
N VAL A 82 -4.82 4.75 -27.02
CA VAL A 82 -4.75 6.17 -27.44
C VAL A 82 -4.32 7.07 -26.28
N ARG A 83 -4.88 6.84 -25.08
CA ARG A 83 -4.46 7.55 -23.86
C ARG A 83 -3.00 7.28 -23.50
N HIS A 84 -2.56 6.03 -23.58
CA HIS A 84 -1.18 5.66 -23.27
C HIS A 84 -0.17 6.26 -24.26
N TRP A 85 -0.56 6.42 -25.53
CA TRP A 85 0.25 7.10 -26.54
C TRP A 85 0.37 8.62 -26.29
N GLY A 86 -0.60 9.21 -25.57
CA GLY A 86 -0.56 10.60 -25.11
C GLY A 86 -1.60 11.52 -25.74
N MET A 87 -2.61 10.99 -26.44
CA MET A 87 -3.72 11.79 -26.97
C MET A 87 -4.87 11.83 -25.93
N PRO A 88 -5.33 13.02 -25.50
CA PRO A 88 -6.48 13.14 -24.60
C PRO A 88 -7.73 12.56 -25.27
N SER A 89 -8.33 11.53 -24.68
CA SER A 89 -9.62 10.99 -25.12
C SER A 89 -10.70 11.41 -24.12
N ALA A 90 -11.74 12.12 -24.57
CA ALA A 90 -12.88 12.42 -23.72
C ALA A 90 -13.54 11.13 -23.19
N PRO A 91 -13.93 11.06 -21.90
CA PRO A 91 -14.53 9.86 -21.33
C PRO A 91 -15.85 9.54 -22.04
N ALA A 92 -16.01 8.31 -22.50
CA ALA A 92 -17.26 7.85 -23.09
C ALA A 92 -18.33 7.72 -22.00
N HIS A 93 -19.43 8.45 -22.17
CA HIS A 93 -20.59 8.34 -21.29
C HIS A 93 -21.44 7.14 -21.74
N TYR A 94 -21.61 6.19 -20.83
CA TYR A 94 -22.49 5.04 -20.99
C TYR A 94 -23.71 5.23 -20.09
N ARG A 95 -24.85 4.64 -20.47
CA ARG A 95 -25.98 4.58 -19.54
C ARG A 95 -25.57 3.77 -18.30
N PRO A 96 -25.92 4.23 -17.08
CA PRO A 96 -25.56 3.52 -15.86
C PRO A 96 -26.20 2.12 -15.85
N PRO A 97 -25.44 1.07 -15.53
CA PRO A 97 -25.96 -0.29 -15.51
C PRO A 97 -27.03 -0.42 -14.43
N GLN A 98 -28.23 -0.86 -14.81
CA GLN A 98 -29.28 -1.21 -13.85
C GLN A 98 -29.05 -2.64 -13.34
N PRO A 99 -29.16 -2.90 -12.02
CA PRO A 99 -28.98 -4.23 -11.47
C PRO A 99 -30.08 -5.20 -11.95
N GLY A 100 -29.71 -6.45 -12.20
CA GLY A 100 -30.62 -7.53 -12.61
C GLY A 100 -30.64 -7.83 -14.12
N VAL A 101 -31.26 -8.96 -14.49
CA VAL A 101 -31.35 -9.47 -15.88
C VAL A 101 -32.06 -8.47 -16.80
N THR A 102 -33.07 -7.78 -16.28
CA THR A 102 -33.83 -6.75 -17.02
C THR A 102 -32.99 -5.51 -17.33
N GLY A 103 -32.12 -5.11 -16.40
CA GLY A 103 -31.17 -4.01 -16.61
C GLY A 103 -30.10 -4.35 -17.66
N TRP A 104 -29.67 -5.61 -17.68
CA TRP A 104 -28.75 -6.12 -18.68
C TRP A 104 -29.36 -6.16 -20.09
N VAL A 105 -30.61 -6.59 -20.25
CA VAL A 105 -31.29 -6.54 -21.57
C VAL A 105 -31.53 -5.09 -22.02
N LYS A 106 -31.85 -4.18 -21.10
CA LYS A 106 -32.00 -2.74 -21.38
C LYS A 106 -30.70 -2.08 -21.87
N SER A 107 -29.53 -2.71 -21.72
CA SER A 107 -28.28 -2.17 -22.23
C SER A 107 -28.27 -2.08 -23.77
N ILE A 108 -29.05 -2.91 -24.47
CA ILE A 108 -29.15 -2.87 -25.95
C ILE A 108 -29.62 -1.49 -26.44
N ALA A 109 -30.38 -0.76 -25.63
CA ALA A 109 -30.89 0.57 -25.97
C ALA A 109 -29.82 1.68 -25.87
N ASP A 110 -28.61 1.38 -25.40
CA ASP A 110 -27.51 2.35 -25.35
C ASP A 110 -26.87 2.49 -26.75
N PRO A 111 -27.04 3.64 -27.44
CA PRO A 111 -26.49 3.83 -28.78
C PRO A 111 -24.95 3.78 -28.79
N ARG A 112 -24.30 4.00 -27.64
CA ARG A 112 -22.85 3.99 -27.55
C ARG A 112 -22.26 2.60 -27.73
N LEU A 113 -22.95 1.56 -27.25
CA LEU A 113 -22.51 0.18 -27.39
C LEU A 113 -22.55 -0.30 -28.85
N TRP A 114 -23.51 0.20 -29.63
CA TRP A 114 -23.59 -0.07 -31.06
C TRP A 114 -22.46 0.61 -31.82
N LEU A 115 -22.11 1.85 -31.47
CA LEU A 115 -20.97 2.54 -32.06
C LEU A 115 -19.67 1.78 -31.73
N ASP A 116 -19.47 1.37 -30.48
CA ASP A 116 -18.31 0.56 -30.07
C ASP A 116 -18.20 -0.73 -30.91
N LEU A 117 -19.31 -1.42 -31.15
CA LEU A 117 -19.37 -2.62 -32.01
C LEU A 117 -19.01 -2.31 -33.46
N VAL A 118 -19.63 -1.29 -34.06
CA VAL A 118 -19.40 -0.88 -35.45
C VAL A 118 -17.95 -0.48 -35.66
N PHE A 119 -17.37 0.30 -34.75
CA PHE A 119 -15.98 0.71 -34.84
C PHE A 119 -15.04 -0.50 -34.80
N GLU A 120 -15.19 -1.40 -33.82
CA GLU A 120 -14.28 -2.54 -33.67
C GLU A 120 -14.43 -3.59 -34.79
N THR A 121 -15.61 -3.72 -35.39
CA THR A 121 -15.86 -4.71 -36.46
C THR A 121 -15.58 -4.17 -37.86
N ILE A 122 -15.91 -2.90 -38.15
CA ILE A 122 -15.83 -2.34 -39.51
C ILE A 122 -14.60 -1.48 -39.70
N ILE A 123 -14.24 -0.64 -38.72
CA ILE A 123 -13.22 0.41 -38.90
C ILE A 123 -11.85 -0.05 -38.38
N ALA A 124 -11.81 -0.66 -37.19
CA ALA A 124 -10.57 -0.94 -36.49
C ALA A 124 -9.67 -1.95 -37.22
N LEU A 125 -10.24 -2.99 -37.83
CA LEU A 125 -9.43 -4.01 -38.52
C LEU A 125 -8.76 -3.47 -39.79
N PRO A 126 -9.47 -2.88 -40.77
CA PRO A 126 -8.84 -2.33 -41.98
C PRO A 126 -7.81 -1.25 -41.67
N LEU A 127 -8.15 -0.36 -40.73
CA LEU A 127 -7.26 0.70 -40.27
C LEU A 127 -5.95 0.14 -39.72
N ARG A 128 -6.04 -0.82 -38.79
CA ARG A 128 -4.86 -1.36 -38.12
C ARG A 128 -4.07 -2.32 -38.99
N MET A 129 -4.74 -3.00 -39.92
CA MET A 129 -4.07 -3.77 -40.96
C MET A 129 -3.24 -2.85 -41.84
N LEU A 130 -3.79 -1.73 -42.33
CA LEU A 130 -3.06 -0.74 -43.10
C LEU A 130 -1.86 -0.21 -42.32
N THR A 131 -2.05 0.26 -41.08
CA THR A 131 -0.95 0.82 -40.31
C THR A 131 0.12 -0.22 -39.97
N PHE A 132 -0.27 -1.47 -39.70
CA PHE A 132 0.68 -2.54 -39.43
C PHE A 132 1.47 -2.92 -40.67
N THR A 133 0.79 -3.13 -41.81
CA THR A 133 1.43 -3.49 -43.07
C THR A 133 2.42 -2.42 -43.49
N VAL A 134 2.05 -1.14 -43.47
CA VAL A 134 2.98 -0.07 -43.82
C VAL A 134 4.15 -0.03 -42.84
N ALA A 135 3.90 -0.15 -41.53
CA ALA A 135 4.97 -0.15 -40.53
C ALA A 135 5.99 -1.28 -40.76
N VAL A 136 5.51 -2.52 -40.91
CA VAL A 136 6.37 -3.69 -41.15
C VAL A 136 7.09 -3.57 -42.48
N SER A 137 6.40 -3.20 -43.55
CA SER A 137 7.02 -3.03 -44.88
C SER A 137 8.13 -1.98 -44.84
N TRP A 138 7.94 -0.86 -44.13
CA TRP A 138 8.97 0.18 -43.98
C TRP A 138 10.18 -0.31 -43.19
N SER A 139 9.96 -1.07 -42.10
CA SER A 139 11.04 -1.66 -41.30
C SER A 139 11.83 -2.69 -42.11
N VAL A 140 11.12 -3.57 -42.81
CA VAL A 140 11.73 -4.64 -43.62
C VAL A 140 12.48 -4.03 -44.80
N ALA A 141 11.90 -3.08 -45.52
CA ALA A 141 12.58 -2.40 -46.63
C ALA A 141 13.87 -1.69 -46.17
N ALA A 142 13.84 -1.02 -45.01
CA ALA A 142 15.04 -0.43 -44.43
C ALA A 142 16.12 -1.48 -44.11
N ALA A 143 15.75 -2.56 -43.42
CA ALA A 143 16.68 -3.62 -43.02
C ALA A 143 17.22 -4.41 -44.22
N SER A 144 16.34 -4.82 -45.13
CA SER A 144 16.68 -5.56 -46.35
C SER A 144 17.58 -4.74 -47.27
N GLY A 145 17.28 -3.46 -47.49
CA GLY A 145 18.11 -2.59 -48.34
C GLY A 145 19.52 -2.40 -47.77
N LEU A 146 19.65 -2.16 -46.46
CA LEU A 146 20.95 -2.00 -45.80
C LEU A 146 21.78 -3.28 -45.76
N THR A 147 21.12 -4.44 -45.71
CA THR A 147 21.80 -5.74 -45.63
C THR A 147 21.98 -6.42 -46.99
N TYR A 148 21.44 -5.85 -48.07
CA TYR A 148 21.46 -6.46 -49.40
C TYR A 148 22.87 -6.81 -49.89
N VAL A 149 23.88 -6.02 -49.55
CA VAL A 149 25.29 -6.30 -49.90
C VAL A 149 25.76 -7.67 -49.37
N ILE A 150 25.19 -8.13 -48.25
CA ILE A 150 25.60 -9.36 -47.55
C ILE A 150 24.99 -10.60 -48.23
N TRP A 151 23.71 -10.56 -48.58
CA TRP A 151 22.96 -11.73 -49.06
C TRP A 151 22.59 -11.67 -50.55
N GLY A 152 22.63 -10.49 -51.16
CA GLY A 152 22.33 -10.26 -52.57
C GLY A 152 23.22 -11.04 -53.52
N ALA A 153 24.49 -11.27 -53.14
CA ALA A 153 25.44 -12.04 -53.94
C ALA A 153 25.08 -13.53 -54.07
N PHE A 154 24.18 -14.04 -53.21
CA PHE A 154 23.75 -15.44 -53.22
C PHE A 154 22.42 -15.65 -53.95
N LEU A 155 21.79 -14.57 -54.45
CA LEU A 155 20.58 -14.66 -55.26
C LEU A 155 20.94 -15.01 -56.72
N PRO A 156 20.19 -15.90 -57.38
CA PRO A 156 20.31 -16.12 -58.81
C PRO A 156 20.03 -14.81 -59.57
N ASP A 157 20.90 -14.43 -60.50
CA ASP A 157 20.64 -13.28 -61.37
C ASP A 157 19.67 -13.72 -62.46
N ASP A 158 18.39 -13.39 -62.27
CA ASP A 158 17.30 -13.71 -63.21
C ASP A 158 17.03 -12.54 -64.18
N GLY A 159 17.82 -11.46 -64.12
CA GLY A 159 17.68 -10.28 -64.97
C GLY A 159 16.36 -9.51 -64.80
N SER A 160 15.54 -9.86 -63.81
CA SER A 160 14.15 -9.39 -63.67
C SER A 160 13.95 -8.35 -62.56
N GLY A 161 15.04 -7.90 -61.93
CA GLY A 161 15.00 -6.93 -60.85
C GLY A 161 14.30 -5.63 -61.28
N ALA A 162 13.16 -5.31 -60.65
CA ALA A 162 12.38 -4.10 -60.96
C ALA A 162 13.22 -2.81 -60.90
N LEU A 163 14.23 -2.77 -60.02
CA LEU A 163 15.18 -1.67 -59.90
C LEU A 163 16.16 -1.61 -61.09
N LYS A 164 16.61 -2.76 -61.61
CA LYS A 164 17.44 -2.84 -62.83
C LYS A 164 16.67 -2.32 -64.04
N LEU A 165 15.41 -2.76 -64.20
CA LEU A 165 14.51 -2.29 -65.27
C LEU A 165 14.26 -0.78 -65.20
N LEU A 166 14.10 -0.23 -63.99
CA LEU A 166 13.89 1.20 -63.79
C LEU A 166 15.16 2.02 -64.05
N LEU A 167 16.34 1.54 -63.64
CA LEU A 167 17.61 2.19 -63.93
C LEU A 167 17.93 2.17 -65.42
N ALA A 168 17.70 1.04 -66.10
CA ALA A 168 17.81 0.94 -67.55
C ALA A 168 16.84 1.91 -68.24
N ALA A 169 15.56 1.95 -67.84
CA ALA A 169 14.57 2.85 -68.44
C ALA A 169 14.87 4.35 -68.23
N LEU A 170 15.47 4.73 -67.09
CA LEU A 170 15.78 6.13 -66.78
C LEU A 170 17.11 6.62 -67.35
N PHE A 171 18.07 5.72 -67.57
CA PHE A 171 19.46 6.07 -67.89
C PHE A 171 20.07 5.27 -69.06
N ASP A 172 19.25 4.66 -69.92
CA ASP A 172 19.67 3.80 -71.05
C ASP A 172 20.74 4.46 -71.94
N ASP A 173 20.62 5.77 -72.19
CA ASP A 173 21.55 6.53 -73.03
C ASP A 173 22.78 7.08 -72.29
N VAL A 174 22.82 6.97 -70.96
CA VAL A 174 23.82 7.64 -70.10
C VAL A 174 24.78 6.64 -69.44
N LEU A 175 24.30 5.44 -69.11
CA LEU A 175 25.09 4.41 -68.44
C LEU A 175 25.25 3.18 -69.36
N PRO A 176 26.48 2.72 -69.63
CA PRO A 176 26.70 1.49 -70.39
C PRO A 176 26.01 0.28 -69.72
N SER A 177 25.51 -0.66 -70.52
CA SER A 177 24.85 -1.88 -70.01
C SER A 177 25.74 -2.70 -69.05
N SER A 178 27.05 -2.65 -69.24
CA SER A 178 28.03 -3.28 -68.33
C SER A 178 28.04 -2.68 -66.91
N VAL A 179 27.57 -1.43 -66.75
CA VAL A 179 27.47 -0.75 -65.45
C VAL A 179 26.10 -1.00 -64.83
N THR A 180 25.02 -0.98 -65.62
CA THR A 180 23.65 -1.27 -65.14
C THR A 180 23.49 -2.71 -64.69
N ASP A 181 24.20 -3.65 -65.31
CA ASP A 181 24.19 -5.08 -64.94
C ASP A 181 25.14 -5.41 -63.79
N SER A 182 25.89 -4.42 -63.27
CA SER A 182 26.86 -4.66 -62.20
C SER A 182 26.19 -4.88 -60.84
N PHE A 183 26.57 -5.97 -60.16
CA PHE A 183 26.16 -6.25 -58.78
C PHE A 183 26.48 -5.08 -57.83
N ALA A 184 27.58 -4.36 -58.07
CA ALA A 184 27.97 -3.21 -57.25
C ALA A 184 26.96 -2.05 -57.33
N LEU A 185 26.45 -1.73 -58.52
CA LEU A 185 25.44 -0.69 -58.70
C LEU A 185 24.08 -1.11 -58.10
N GLU A 186 23.71 -2.38 -58.28
CA GLU A 186 22.51 -2.96 -57.69
C GLU A 186 22.59 -2.95 -56.15
N ALA A 187 23.72 -3.36 -55.58
CA ALA A 187 23.91 -3.37 -54.15
C ALA A 187 23.94 -1.95 -53.56
N LEU A 188 24.60 -1.00 -54.22
CA LEU A 188 24.63 0.40 -53.82
C LEU A 188 23.22 1.02 -53.84
N SER A 189 22.45 0.76 -54.89
CA SER A 189 21.08 1.30 -55.02
C SER A 189 20.13 0.74 -53.96
N HIS A 190 20.23 -0.55 -53.60
CA HIS A 190 19.49 -1.12 -52.46
C HIS A 190 19.91 -0.53 -51.11
N VAL A 191 21.22 -0.26 -50.90
CA VAL A 191 21.70 0.41 -49.68
C VAL A 191 21.18 1.84 -49.58
N VAL A 192 21.19 2.59 -50.69
CA VAL A 192 20.64 3.95 -50.75
C VAL A 192 19.14 3.95 -50.48
N LEU A 193 18.40 3.01 -51.08
CA LEU A 193 16.97 2.84 -50.84
C LEU A 193 16.71 2.48 -49.36
N GLY A 194 17.46 1.52 -48.81
CA GLY A 194 17.38 1.11 -47.40
C GLY A 194 17.68 2.26 -46.44
N ALA A 195 18.68 3.09 -46.74
CA ALA A 195 18.99 4.29 -45.99
C ALA A 195 17.85 5.34 -46.06
N LEU A 196 17.21 5.51 -47.22
CA LEU A 196 16.04 6.38 -47.39
C LEU A 196 14.82 5.87 -46.59
N PHE A 197 14.57 4.57 -46.59
CA PHE A 197 13.54 3.94 -45.74
C PHE A 197 13.87 4.12 -44.27
N LEU A 198 15.13 3.96 -43.85
CA LEU A 198 15.56 4.15 -42.46
C LEU A 198 15.39 5.62 -42.00
N LEU A 199 15.76 6.58 -42.85
CA LEU A 199 15.63 8.01 -42.56
C LEU A 199 14.18 8.46 -42.48
N SER A 200 13.31 7.92 -43.33
CA SER A 200 11.87 8.22 -43.32
C SER A 200 11.08 7.43 -42.27
N LEU A 201 11.65 6.35 -41.72
CA LEU A 201 11.01 5.45 -40.76
C LEU A 201 10.36 6.19 -39.58
N PRO A 202 11.04 7.12 -38.87
CA PRO A 202 10.42 7.76 -37.71
C PRO A 202 9.22 8.63 -38.08
N ALA A 203 9.29 9.32 -39.21
CA ALA A 203 8.21 10.18 -39.68
C ALA A 203 7.00 9.35 -40.12
N VAL A 204 7.21 8.26 -40.85
CA VAL A 204 6.15 7.37 -41.34
C VAL A 204 5.45 6.67 -40.17
N ILE A 205 6.21 6.07 -39.25
CA ILE A 205 5.62 5.38 -38.09
C ILE A 205 4.84 6.35 -37.20
N HIS A 206 5.35 7.57 -37.00
CA HIS A 206 4.63 8.60 -36.27
C HIS A 206 3.33 9.03 -36.97
N ALA A 207 3.36 9.20 -38.30
CA ALA A 207 2.19 9.54 -39.09
C ALA A 207 1.11 8.45 -39.01
N LEU A 208 1.50 7.17 -39.08
CA LEU A 208 0.59 6.03 -38.91
C LEU A 208 -0.02 5.96 -37.52
N ALA A 209 0.81 6.12 -36.47
CA ALA A 209 0.33 6.16 -35.09
C ALA A 209 -0.66 7.30 -34.86
N ARG A 210 -0.36 8.49 -35.40
CA ARG A 210 -1.25 9.64 -35.34
C ARG A 210 -2.56 9.42 -36.10
N LEU A 211 -2.50 8.82 -37.29
CA LEU A 211 -3.66 8.51 -38.11
C LEU A 211 -4.61 7.55 -37.37
N ASP A 212 -4.10 6.44 -36.83
CA ASP A 212 -4.90 5.49 -36.05
C ASP A 212 -5.45 6.14 -34.77
N ALA A 213 -4.64 6.94 -34.07
CA ALA A 213 -5.06 7.62 -32.86
C ALA A 213 -6.18 8.65 -33.13
N VAL A 214 -6.08 9.46 -34.19
CA VAL A 214 -7.10 10.45 -34.56
C VAL A 214 -8.41 9.77 -34.94
N ILE A 215 -8.36 8.73 -35.78
CA ILE A 215 -9.57 8.01 -36.19
C ILE A 215 -10.22 7.30 -35.00
N THR A 216 -9.40 6.66 -34.15
CA THR A 216 -9.89 6.00 -32.93
C THR A 216 -10.47 7.02 -31.95
N ALA A 217 -9.82 8.16 -31.72
CA ALA A 217 -10.31 9.20 -30.82
C ALA A 217 -11.57 9.90 -31.36
N GLY A 218 -11.66 10.13 -32.67
CA GLY A 218 -12.83 10.73 -33.30
C GLY A 218 -14.04 9.80 -33.27
N ALA A 219 -13.86 8.52 -33.61
CA ALA A 219 -14.93 7.54 -33.58
C ALA A 219 -15.36 7.17 -32.15
N LEU A 220 -14.40 6.96 -31.24
CA LEU A 220 -14.67 6.49 -29.87
C LEU A 220 -14.68 7.60 -28.82
N GLY A 221 -14.52 8.88 -29.20
CA GLY A 221 -14.67 10.06 -28.34
C GLY A 221 -16.12 10.53 -28.26
N SER A 222 -16.50 11.22 -27.19
CA SER A 222 -17.82 11.86 -27.11
C SER A 222 -17.88 13.01 -28.11
N GLY A 223 -18.82 12.96 -29.04
CA GLY A 223 -19.07 14.06 -29.97
C GLY A 223 -19.65 15.27 -29.25
N GLU A 224 -18.79 16.09 -28.66
CA GLU A 224 -19.05 17.49 -28.35
C GLU A 224 -17.81 18.28 -28.77
N GLY A 225 -17.93 18.97 -29.90
CA GLY A 225 -16.81 19.69 -30.50
C GLY A 225 -17.11 20.22 -31.89
N GLY A 226 -18.15 21.07 -32.01
CA GLY A 226 -17.97 22.24 -32.88
C GLY A 226 -16.74 23.02 -32.38
N PRO A 227 -15.99 23.71 -33.25
CA PRO A 227 -14.71 24.32 -32.87
C PRO A 227 -14.91 25.31 -31.72
N GLY A 228 -14.53 24.92 -30.51
CA GLY A 228 -14.39 25.82 -29.37
C GLY A 228 -13.27 26.82 -29.64
N PRO A 229 -13.41 28.09 -29.21
CA PRO A 229 -12.48 29.14 -29.58
C PRO A 229 -11.07 28.84 -29.06
N ALA A 230 -10.07 29.23 -29.86
CA ALA A 230 -8.66 29.00 -29.62
C ALA A 230 -8.21 29.42 -28.21
N PRO A 231 -7.18 28.76 -27.63
CA PRO A 231 -6.68 29.09 -26.30
C PRO A 231 -5.98 30.45 -26.34
N GLY A 232 -6.72 31.51 -26.02
CA GLY A 232 -6.24 32.88 -26.02
C GLY A 232 -7.22 33.94 -25.48
N ALA A 233 -8.41 33.56 -25.01
CA ALA A 233 -9.32 34.49 -24.35
C ALA A 233 -9.50 34.09 -22.88
N ALA A 234 -8.75 34.76 -22.00
CA ALA A 234 -8.98 34.70 -20.57
C ALA A 234 -10.39 35.23 -20.28
N GLY A 235 -11.28 34.36 -19.78
CA GLY A 235 -12.50 34.80 -19.14
C GLY A 235 -12.15 35.56 -17.85
N PRO A 236 -12.93 36.59 -17.46
CA PRO A 236 -12.65 37.35 -16.26
C PRO A 236 -12.79 36.45 -15.02
N PRO A 237 -11.89 36.58 -14.03
CA PRO A 237 -11.95 35.75 -12.83
C PRO A 237 -13.19 36.08 -11.98
N PRO A 238 -13.70 35.13 -11.18
CA PRO A 238 -14.86 35.36 -10.33
C PRO A 238 -14.55 36.42 -9.27
N ALA A 239 -15.51 37.35 -9.08
CA ALA A 239 -15.40 38.44 -8.12
C ALA A 239 -15.32 37.91 -6.67
N ASN A 240 -14.35 38.43 -5.93
CA ASN A 240 -14.11 38.14 -4.53
C ASN A 240 -15.16 38.88 -3.65
N PRO A 241 -15.87 38.26 -2.70
CA PRO A 241 -16.97 38.90 -1.96
C PRO A 241 -16.56 39.96 -0.93
N HIS A 242 -15.27 40.32 -0.84
CA HIS A 242 -14.75 41.24 0.16
C HIS A 242 -13.79 42.25 -0.48
N ASP A 243 -14.32 43.26 -1.16
CA ASP A 243 -13.59 44.49 -1.47
C ASP A 243 -14.54 45.71 -1.37
N PRO A 244 -14.37 46.61 -0.39
CA PRO A 244 -15.26 47.76 -0.17
C PRO A 244 -14.86 49.02 -0.96
N SER A 245 -14.16 48.90 -2.10
CA SER A 245 -13.58 50.06 -2.79
C SER A 245 -13.95 50.25 -4.28
N ALA A 246 -15.24 50.08 -4.64
CA ALA A 246 -15.71 50.49 -5.97
C ALA A 246 -17.07 51.19 -5.92
N ARG A 247 -17.06 52.52 -5.73
CA ARG A 247 -18.19 53.42 -6.04
C ARG A 247 -17.97 54.01 -7.44
N PRO A 248 -18.95 54.01 -8.35
CA PRO A 248 -18.93 54.87 -9.52
C PRO A 248 -19.68 56.19 -9.27
N HIS A 249 -19.20 57.24 -9.93
CA HIS A 249 -19.57 58.64 -9.81
C HIS A 249 -20.93 59.00 -10.46
N GLY A 250 -21.78 59.73 -9.69
CA GLY A 250 -22.41 61.04 -9.97
C GLY A 250 -23.12 61.42 -11.29
N HIS A 251 -24.41 61.82 -11.13
CA HIS A 251 -25.25 62.82 -11.85
C HIS A 251 -25.55 62.61 -13.36
N GLY A 252 -26.78 62.49 -13.89
CA GLY A 252 -28.09 63.16 -13.68
C GLY A 252 -28.43 64.00 -14.95
N PRO A 253 -29.69 64.37 -15.33
CA PRO A 253 -31.03 63.97 -14.87
C PRO A 253 -32.04 63.55 -15.99
N ASP A 254 -33.16 62.99 -15.53
CA ASP A 254 -34.50 62.71 -16.12
C ASP A 254 -35.13 63.84 -16.99
N PRO A 255 -36.16 63.62 -17.87
CA PRO A 255 -37.50 63.18 -17.42
C PRO A 255 -38.46 62.41 -18.38
N HIS A 256 -39.52 61.89 -17.76
CA HIS A 256 -40.86 61.50 -18.25
C HIS A 256 -41.14 60.01 -18.53
N GLY A 257 -42.14 59.47 -17.81
CA GLY A 257 -43.09 58.55 -18.43
C GLY A 257 -43.66 57.39 -17.60
N HIS A 258 -44.68 57.70 -16.78
CA HIS A 258 -45.88 56.87 -16.51
C HIS A 258 -45.85 55.70 -15.50
N SER A 259 -46.85 55.83 -14.62
CA SER A 259 -47.35 55.05 -13.49
C SER A 259 -47.79 53.59 -13.74
N PRO A 260 -48.08 52.84 -12.66
CA PRO A 260 -48.13 51.38 -12.57
C PRO A 260 -49.56 50.81 -12.49
N ASP A 261 -49.70 49.48 -12.56
CA ASP A 261 -50.90 48.77 -12.08
C ASP A 261 -50.56 47.37 -11.55
N SER A 262 -50.71 47.18 -10.24
CA SER A 262 -51.36 46.01 -9.62
C SER A 262 -51.43 46.16 -8.08
N HIS A 263 -52.62 46.59 -7.66
CA HIS A 263 -53.30 46.24 -6.41
C HIS A 263 -53.12 44.76 -5.99
N ASP A 264 -53.26 44.30 -4.75
CA ASP A 264 -53.52 44.88 -3.42
C ASP A 264 -53.62 43.68 -2.43
N ARG A 265 -53.49 43.99 -1.13
CA ARG A 265 -53.97 43.29 0.08
C ARG A 265 -53.02 42.37 0.86
N SER A 266 -52.50 42.95 1.95
CA SER A 266 -52.63 42.39 3.29
C SER A 266 -53.84 43.01 4.01
N PRO A 267 -54.39 42.37 5.05
CA PRO A 267 -54.30 43.02 6.36
C PRO A 267 -54.02 42.05 7.54
N ASP A 268 -53.66 42.71 8.63
CA ASP A 268 -52.91 42.32 9.84
C ASP A 268 -53.81 41.78 10.98
N PRO A 269 -53.44 41.89 12.28
CA PRO A 269 -52.79 40.93 13.20
C PRO A 269 -53.76 40.35 14.27
N HIS A 270 -53.32 39.39 15.10
CA HIS A 270 -53.58 39.34 16.56
C HIS A 270 -52.88 38.14 17.27
N ASP A 271 -52.16 38.48 18.34
CA ASP A 271 -51.98 37.77 19.64
C ASP A 271 -50.94 36.64 19.91
N GLN A 272 -49.84 37.07 20.57
CA GLN A 272 -49.30 36.65 21.89
C GLN A 272 -48.72 35.22 22.15
N SER A 273 -47.38 35.10 22.02
CA SER A 273 -46.35 34.53 22.95
C SER A 273 -46.44 33.07 23.52
N PRO A 274 -45.39 32.51 24.17
CA PRO A 274 -43.98 32.38 23.81
C PRO A 274 -43.47 30.90 23.95
N ARG A 275 -42.53 30.42 23.12
CA ARG A 275 -41.80 29.15 23.42
C ARG A 275 -40.30 29.23 23.12
N SER A 276 -39.57 29.49 24.21
CA SER A 276 -38.26 28.97 24.62
C SER A 276 -37.38 28.25 23.59
N TYR A 277 -36.21 28.83 23.33
CA TYR A 277 -35.03 28.13 22.81
C TYR A 277 -34.52 27.10 23.82
N ARG A 278 -34.54 25.80 23.45
CA ARG A 278 -33.68 24.78 24.06
C ARG A 278 -32.59 24.42 23.05
N LEU A 279 -31.38 24.90 23.33
CA LEU A 279 -30.15 24.32 22.80
C LEU A 279 -30.04 22.90 23.36
N SER A 280 -29.99 21.90 22.48
CA SER A 280 -29.64 20.52 22.85
C SER A 280 -28.11 20.40 22.84
N PRO A 281 -27.49 19.95 23.94
CA PRO A 281 -26.07 19.58 23.96
C PRO A 281 -25.95 18.15 23.45
N ASP A 282 -25.11 17.93 22.45
CA ASP A 282 -24.33 16.70 22.21
C ASP A 282 -23.68 16.77 20.83
N SER A 283 -22.69 17.64 20.75
CA SER A 283 -21.56 17.48 19.84
C SER A 283 -20.41 16.86 20.65
N TYR A 284 -19.60 16.03 20.00
CA TYR A 284 -18.38 15.37 20.47
C TYR A 284 -18.53 13.96 21.07
N GLU A 285 -18.87 12.98 20.23
CA GLU A 285 -18.32 11.62 20.33
C GLU A 285 -18.34 10.95 18.96
N HIS A 286 -17.22 10.98 18.25
CA HIS A 286 -16.92 10.04 17.16
C HIS A 286 -15.56 9.41 17.48
N GLY A 287 -15.60 8.20 18.03
CA GLY A 287 -14.43 7.34 18.18
C GLY A 287 -13.96 6.80 16.82
N PRO A 288 -12.68 6.40 16.70
CA PRO A 288 -12.14 5.85 15.46
C PRO A 288 -12.50 4.36 15.39
N GLY A 289 -13.58 4.03 14.70
CA GLY A 289 -13.96 2.64 14.48
C GLY A 289 -15.13 2.53 13.51
N SER A 290 -14.97 1.69 12.49
CA SER A 290 -16.00 1.22 11.55
C SER A 290 -16.45 2.17 10.41
N TYR A 291 -15.52 2.50 9.49
CA TYR A 291 -15.87 2.63 8.07
C TYR A 291 -15.70 1.27 7.37
N GLU A 292 -16.56 0.34 7.75
CA GLU A 292 -16.73 -0.90 7.02
C GLU A 292 -18.23 -1.12 6.85
N ASN A 293 -18.80 -0.44 5.85
CA ASN A 293 -20.01 -0.83 5.12
C ASN A 293 -20.27 0.18 3.99
N SER A 294 -19.42 0.14 2.96
CA SER A 294 -19.84 0.59 1.63
C SER A 294 -20.96 -0.34 1.13
N PRO A 295 -22.09 0.17 0.60
CA PRO A 295 -23.12 -0.69 0.02
C PRO A 295 -22.50 -1.52 -1.11
N GLY A 296 -22.62 -2.84 -0.98
CA GLY A 296 -21.86 -3.82 -1.73
C GLY A 296 -21.88 -3.57 -3.23
N SER A 297 -20.72 -3.16 -3.77
CA SER A 297 -20.40 -3.50 -5.14
C SER A 297 -20.44 -5.02 -5.21
N HIS A 298 -21.45 -5.60 -5.85
CA HIS A 298 -21.42 -7.00 -6.27
C HIS A 298 -20.26 -7.16 -7.26
N ARG A 299 -19.02 -7.21 -6.76
CA ARG A 299 -17.86 -7.69 -7.50
C ARG A 299 -18.19 -9.14 -7.78
N HIS A 300 -18.75 -9.41 -8.97
CA HIS A 300 -18.91 -10.75 -9.48
C HIS A 300 -17.63 -11.52 -9.19
N SER A 301 -17.74 -12.61 -8.43
CA SER A 301 -16.57 -13.32 -7.96
C SER A 301 -15.70 -13.69 -9.18
N PRO A 302 -14.36 -13.53 -9.13
CA PRO A 302 -13.45 -13.94 -10.22
C PRO A 302 -13.63 -15.41 -10.65
N GLN A 303 -14.31 -16.19 -9.81
CA GLN A 303 -14.73 -17.55 -10.07
C GLN A 303 -15.97 -17.63 -10.96
N ALA A 304 -16.99 -16.78 -10.80
CA ALA A 304 -18.17 -16.76 -11.67
C ALA A 304 -17.81 -16.43 -13.12
N TRP A 305 -16.95 -15.43 -13.32
CA TRP A 305 -16.43 -15.09 -14.66
C TRP A 305 -15.64 -16.23 -15.30
N ALA A 306 -14.97 -17.06 -14.50
CA ALA A 306 -14.27 -18.25 -14.99
C ALA A 306 -15.20 -19.27 -15.61
N TRP A 307 -16.29 -19.55 -14.91
CA TRP A 307 -17.28 -20.54 -15.32
C TRP A 307 -18.01 -20.05 -16.56
N LEU A 308 -18.32 -18.76 -16.62
CA LEU A 308 -18.91 -18.14 -17.81
C LEU A 308 -17.96 -18.22 -19.01
N THR A 309 -16.69 -17.84 -18.86
CA THR A 309 -15.74 -17.87 -19.99
C THR A 309 -15.38 -19.29 -20.43
N ALA A 310 -15.12 -20.20 -19.49
CA ALA A 310 -14.84 -21.61 -19.79
C ALA A 310 -16.07 -22.32 -20.36
N GLY A 311 -17.27 -22.04 -19.84
CA GLY A 311 -18.53 -22.57 -20.34
C GLY A 311 -18.85 -22.08 -21.75
N PHE A 312 -18.65 -20.78 -22.02
CA PHE A 312 -18.80 -20.21 -23.36
C PHE A 312 -17.81 -20.83 -24.35
N ALA A 313 -16.52 -20.88 -23.99
CA ALA A 313 -15.49 -21.49 -24.83
C ALA A 313 -15.79 -22.98 -25.10
N ALA A 314 -16.26 -23.72 -24.10
CA ALA A 314 -16.70 -25.11 -24.25
C ALA A 314 -17.89 -25.24 -25.19
N ALA A 315 -18.91 -24.36 -25.10
CA ALA A 315 -20.05 -24.39 -25.99
C ALA A 315 -19.64 -24.13 -27.45
N VAL A 316 -18.75 -23.16 -27.69
CA VAL A 316 -18.19 -22.89 -29.03
C VAL A 316 -17.39 -24.09 -29.54
N LEU A 317 -16.54 -24.68 -28.69
CA LEU A 317 -15.75 -25.86 -29.05
C LEU A 317 -16.65 -27.05 -29.39
N VAL A 318 -17.70 -27.33 -28.63
CA VAL A 318 -18.66 -28.38 -28.99
C VAL A 318 -19.28 -28.07 -30.35
N ALA A 319 -19.81 -26.85 -30.54
CA ALA A 319 -20.50 -26.46 -31.78
C ALA A 319 -19.65 -26.60 -33.04
N VAL A 320 -18.32 -26.40 -32.94
CA VAL A 320 -17.40 -26.45 -34.08
C VAL A 320 -16.66 -27.79 -34.18
N SER A 321 -16.34 -28.46 -33.07
CA SER A 321 -15.47 -29.64 -33.07
C SER A 321 -16.15 -30.86 -33.67
N TRP A 322 -17.39 -31.17 -33.27
CA TRP A 322 -18.06 -32.38 -33.79
C TRP A 322 -18.38 -32.34 -35.29
N PRO A 323 -18.84 -31.21 -35.90
CA PRO A 323 -19.10 -31.18 -37.34
C PRO A 323 -17.81 -31.27 -38.14
N VAL A 324 -16.74 -30.60 -37.69
CA VAL A 324 -15.43 -30.67 -38.34
C VAL A 324 -14.90 -32.10 -38.30
N THR A 325 -14.94 -32.77 -37.15
CA THR A 325 -14.50 -34.18 -37.05
C THR A 325 -15.37 -35.11 -37.90
N ALA A 326 -16.69 -34.90 -37.96
CA ALA A 326 -17.56 -35.75 -38.77
C ALA A 326 -17.40 -35.54 -40.28
N VAL A 327 -17.37 -34.28 -40.73
CA VAL A 327 -17.38 -33.94 -42.16
C VAL A 327 -15.98 -34.01 -42.76
N VAL A 328 -14.96 -33.49 -42.07
CA VAL A 328 -13.60 -33.39 -42.61
C VAL A 328 -12.84 -34.69 -42.44
N TYR A 329 -12.98 -35.36 -41.29
CA TYR A 329 -12.26 -36.60 -40.99
C TYR A 329 -13.09 -37.87 -41.23
N GLY A 330 -14.36 -37.74 -41.67
CA GLY A 330 -15.21 -38.88 -42.00
C GLY A 330 -15.63 -39.73 -40.79
N VAL A 331 -15.54 -39.19 -39.58
CA VAL A 331 -15.83 -39.92 -38.33
C VAL A 331 -17.36 -39.99 -38.11
N PRO A 332 -17.92 -41.13 -37.66
CA PRO A 332 -19.35 -41.24 -37.34
C PRO A 332 -19.84 -40.11 -36.42
N VAL A 333 -20.97 -39.50 -36.77
CA VAL A 333 -21.51 -38.30 -36.10
C VAL A 333 -21.60 -38.46 -34.58
N VAL A 334 -22.14 -39.59 -34.11
CA VAL A 334 -22.31 -39.86 -32.67
C VAL A 334 -20.96 -39.91 -31.95
N LEU A 335 -19.95 -40.55 -32.57
CA LEU A 335 -18.61 -40.63 -32.00
C LEU A 335 -17.96 -39.25 -31.95
N SER A 336 -18.06 -38.47 -33.02
CA SER A 336 -17.58 -37.08 -33.09
C SER A 336 -18.20 -36.20 -32.01
N MET A 337 -19.51 -36.34 -31.77
CA MET A 337 -20.22 -35.60 -30.72
C MET A 337 -19.72 -35.99 -29.33
N VAL A 338 -19.56 -37.28 -29.04
CA VAL A 338 -19.08 -37.77 -27.73
C VAL A 338 -17.67 -37.27 -27.44
N VAL A 339 -16.73 -37.41 -28.40
CA VAL A 339 -15.35 -36.96 -28.21
C VAL A 339 -15.29 -35.43 -28.01
N ALA A 340 -16.02 -34.65 -28.81
CA ALA A 340 -16.10 -33.20 -28.66
C ALA A 340 -16.69 -32.78 -27.31
N LEU A 341 -17.69 -33.51 -26.80
CA LEU A 341 -18.29 -33.29 -25.48
C LEU A 341 -17.28 -33.54 -24.35
N ILE A 342 -16.56 -34.66 -24.39
CA ILE A 342 -15.53 -34.99 -23.37
C ILE A 342 -14.42 -33.92 -23.38
N GLN A 343 -13.94 -33.56 -24.58
CA GLN A 343 -12.90 -32.54 -24.76
C GLN A 343 -13.33 -31.18 -24.20
N SER A 344 -14.59 -30.79 -24.43
CA SER A 344 -15.13 -29.51 -23.94
C SER A 344 -15.47 -29.55 -22.45
N ALA A 345 -15.92 -30.69 -21.93
CA ALA A 345 -16.15 -30.90 -20.49
C ALA A 345 -14.84 -30.83 -19.69
N ALA A 346 -13.72 -31.28 -20.26
CA ALA A 346 -12.40 -31.13 -19.65
C ALA A 346 -12.04 -29.65 -19.42
N LEU A 347 -12.41 -28.75 -20.33
CA LEU A 347 -12.19 -27.30 -20.19
C LEU A 347 -13.02 -26.69 -19.06
N VAL A 348 -14.27 -27.09 -18.92
CA VAL A 348 -15.17 -26.57 -17.87
C VAL A 348 -14.74 -27.08 -16.50
N THR A 349 -14.43 -28.37 -16.40
CA THR A 349 -14.00 -29.00 -15.13
C THR A 349 -12.65 -28.46 -14.65
N ALA A 350 -11.80 -27.92 -15.52
CA ALA A 350 -10.54 -27.27 -15.18
C ALA A 350 -10.67 -26.18 -14.11
N VAL A 351 -11.81 -25.47 -14.10
CA VAL A 351 -12.06 -24.37 -13.18
C VAL A 351 -12.05 -24.84 -11.73
N ARG A 352 -12.61 -26.02 -11.43
CA ARG A 352 -12.79 -26.51 -10.06
C ARG A 352 -12.06 -27.81 -9.75
N TRP A 353 -11.94 -28.71 -10.71
CA TRP A 353 -11.39 -30.06 -10.57
C TRP A 353 -10.25 -30.32 -11.55
N PRO A 354 -9.01 -29.88 -11.24
CA PRO A 354 -7.89 -29.93 -12.18
C PRO A 354 -7.47 -31.35 -12.55
N VAL A 355 -7.53 -32.30 -11.61
CA VAL A 355 -7.14 -33.70 -11.88
C VAL A 355 -8.14 -34.37 -12.84
N VAL A 356 -9.45 -34.19 -12.61
CA VAL A 356 -10.51 -34.70 -13.49
C VAL A 356 -10.37 -34.13 -14.89
N SER A 357 -10.07 -32.82 -14.97
CA SER A 357 -9.84 -32.11 -16.21
C SER A 357 -8.62 -32.63 -16.99
N ILE A 358 -7.51 -32.93 -16.30
CA ILE A 358 -6.32 -33.54 -16.92
C ILE A 358 -6.66 -34.93 -17.46
N ILE A 359 -7.25 -35.79 -16.64
CA ILE A 359 -7.60 -37.16 -17.05
C ILE A 359 -8.57 -37.14 -18.25
N GLY A 360 -9.63 -36.33 -18.17
CA GLY A 360 -10.61 -36.19 -19.24
C GLY A 360 -10.02 -35.60 -20.52
N GLY A 361 -9.15 -34.60 -20.40
CA GLY A 361 -8.46 -33.99 -21.54
C GLY A 361 -7.50 -34.97 -22.22
N THR A 362 -6.70 -35.70 -21.45
CA THR A 362 -5.78 -36.73 -21.97
C THR A 362 -6.54 -37.86 -22.66
N ALA A 363 -7.63 -38.34 -22.05
CA ALA A 363 -8.49 -39.36 -22.65
C ALA A 363 -9.14 -38.85 -23.95
N ALA A 364 -9.59 -37.60 -23.99
CA ALA A 364 -10.18 -37.00 -25.19
C ALA A 364 -9.16 -36.85 -26.33
N ILE A 365 -7.90 -36.48 -26.02
CA ILE A 365 -6.82 -36.41 -27.01
C ILE A 365 -6.58 -37.79 -27.64
N PHE A 366 -6.47 -38.83 -26.81
CA PHE A 366 -6.28 -40.20 -27.31
C PHE A 366 -7.48 -40.67 -28.13
N ALA A 367 -8.70 -40.45 -27.64
CA ALA A 367 -9.94 -40.83 -28.35
C ALA A 367 -10.08 -40.10 -29.69
N MET A 368 -9.70 -38.82 -29.75
CA MET A 368 -9.71 -38.05 -31.00
C MET A 368 -8.67 -38.57 -31.99
N ALA A 369 -7.45 -38.86 -31.52
CA ALA A 369 -6.41 -39.44 -32.36
C ALA A 369 -6.82 -40.82 -32.87
N TRP A 370 -7.50 -41.62 -32.05
CA TRP A 370 -8.06 -42.90 -32.48
C TRP A 370 -9.15 -42.74 -33.55
N ALA A 371 -10.11 -41.84 -33.31
CA ALA A 371 -11.22 -41.60 -34.23
C ALA A 371 -10.78 -41.07 -35.59
N THR A 372 -9.74 -40.24 -35.63
CA THR A 372 -9.26 -39.59 -36.86
C THR A 372 -8.11 -40.32 -37.56
N GLY A 373 -7.63 -41.45 -37.01
CA GLY A 373 -6.44 -42.16 -37.50
C GLY A 373 -6.54 -42.71 -38.92
N SER A 374 -7.75 -43.00 -39.41
CA SER A 374 -7.97 -43.50 -40.77
C SER A 374 -7.98 -42.40 -41.85
N ALA A 375 -7.93 -41.12 -41.47
CA ALA A 375 -8.03 -40.02 -42.41
C ALA A 375 -6.64 -39.65 -42.97
N LEU A 376 -6.39 -39.99 -44.24
CA LEU A 376 -5.11 -39.74 -44.92
C LEU A 376 -4.97 -38.27 -45.37
N GLY A 377 -3.77 -37.70 -45.19
CA GLY A 377 -3.42 -36.35 -45.70
C GLY A 377 -3.96 -35.18 -44.89
N LEU A 378 -4.61 -35.43 -43.76
CA LEU A 378 -5.10 -34.40 -42.84
C LEU A 378 -4.23 -34.31 -41.57
N PRO A 379 -4.24 -33.17 -40.85
CA PRO A 379 -3.53 -33.02 -39.59
C PRO A 379 -3.96 -34.07 -38.56
N TRP A 380 -3.03 -34.94 -38.20
CA TRP A 380 -3.19 -36.01 -37.23
C TRP A 380 -1.92 -36.07 -36.39
N PRO A 381 -1.91 -36.42 -35.09
CA PRO A 381 -3.04 -36.84 -34.25
C PRO A 381 -3.91 -35.70 -33.72
N TRP A 382 -3.55 -34.43 -33.97
CA TRP A 382 -4.28 -33.26 -33.47
C TRP A 382 -4.95 -32.49 -34.60
N PRO A 383 -6.27 -32.70 -34.81
CA PRO A 383 -7.08 -31.74 -35.55
C PRO A 383 -6.94 -30.34 -34.93
N VAL A 384 -7.11 -29.30 -35.74
CA VAL A 384 -7.03 -27.89 -35.28
C VAL A 384 -7.95 -27.63 -34.09
N THR A 385 -9.12 -28.27 -34.04
CA THR A 385 -10.06 -28.20 -32.92
C THR A 385 -9.49 -28.79 -31.62
N THR A 386 -8.67 -29.83 -31.72
CA THR A 386 -7.95 -30.45 -30.59
C THR A 386 -6.77 -29.61 -30.13
N LEU A 387 -6.06 -28.96 -31.06
CA LEU A 387 -5.02 -27.99 -30.73
C LEU A 387 -5.59 -26.81 -29.93
N ILE A 388 -6.69 -26.21 -30.41
CA ILE A 388 -7.33 -25.06 -29.76
C ILE A 388 -7.86 -25.45 -28.38
N SER A 389 -8.59 -26.57 -28.28
CA SER A 389 -9.17 -27.02 -27.01
C SER A 389 -8.09 -27.38 -25.98
N THR A 390 -7.03 -28.08 -26.38
CA THR A 390 -5.89 -28.41 -25.49
C THR A 390 -5.12 -27.16 -25.09
N GLY A 391 -4.90 -26.23 -26.01
CA GLY A 391 -4.28 -24.93 -25.72
C GLY A 391 -5.07 -24.13 -24.69
N LEU A 392 -6.40 -24.06 -24.84
CA LEU A 392 -7.30 -23.40 -23.88
C LEU A 392 -7.30 -24.11 -22.53
N LEU A 393 -7.37 -25.44 -22.52
CA LEU A 393 -7.33 -26.26 -21.31
C LEU A 393 -6.09 -25.94 -20.48
N VAL A 394 -4.92 -26.03 -21.12
CA VAL A 394 -3.62 -25.81 -20.48
C VAL A 394 -3.46 -24.35 -20.06
N LEU A 395 -3.94 -23.39 -20.85
CA LEU A 395 -3.96 -21.97 -20.48
C LEU A 395 -4.83 -21.71 -19.23
N VAL A 396 -6.03 -22.30 -19.16
CA VAL A 396 -6.92 -22.17 -18.00
C VAL A 396 -6.26 -22.78 -16.76
N LEU A 397 -5.63 -23.95 -16.88
CA LEU A 397 -4.87 -24.56 -15.79
C LEU A 397 -3.69 -23.68 -15.37
N ALA A 398 -2.92 -23.13 -16.31
CA ALA A 398 -1.77 -22.28 -16.03
C ALA A 398 -2.18 -20.97 -15.33
N LEU A 399 -3.31 -20.38 -15.72
CA LEU A 399 -3.82 -19.15 -15.09
C LEU A 399 -4.39 -19.41 -13.70
N ARG A 400 -5.09 -20.53 -13.49
CA ARG A 400 -5.89 -20.76 -12.27
C ARG A 400 -5.26 -21.70 -11.25
N ARG A 401 -4.46 -22.66 -11.68
CA ARG A 401 -3.82 -23.67 -10.82
C ARG A 401 -2.31 -23.47 -10.73
N PRO A 402 -1.65 -23.99 -9.68
CA PRO A 402 -0.20 -23.88 -9.61
C PRO A 402 0.42 -24.58 -10.83
N TRP A 403 1.58 -24.08 -11.25
CA TRP A 403 2.26 -24.45 -12.49
C TRP A 403 2.45 -25.97 -12.71
N PRO A 404 2.57 -26.84 -11.68
CA PRO A 404 2.70 -28.28 -11.91
C PRO A 404 1.49 -28.89 -12.61
N TYR A 405 0.27 -28.40 -12.38
CA TYR A 405 -0.93 -28.93 -13.05
C TYR A 405 -0.93 -28.63 -14.55
N ALA A 406 -0.49 -27.43 -14.94
CA ALA A 406 -0.41 -27.06 -16.35
C ALA A 406 0.66 -27.86 -17.09
N ILE A 407 1.82 -28.07 -16.45
CA ILE A 407 2.89 -28.90 -17.01
C ILE A 407 2.45 -30.37 -17.07
N ALA A 408 1.81 -30.90 -16.02
CA ALA A 408 1.31 -32.27 -16.00
C ALA A 408 0.25 -32.48 -17.10
N ALA A 409 -0.67 -31.55 -17.30
CA ALA A 409 -1.66 -31.59 -18.37
C ALA A 409 -1.01 -31.63 -19.76
N TRP A 410 0.00 -30.76 -19.97
CA TRP A 410 0.74 -30.68 -21.22
C TRP A 410 1.53 -31.97 -21.49
N LEU A 411 2.32 -32.45 -20.52
CA LEU A 411 3.08 -33.69 -20.64
C LEU A 411 2.17 -34.90 -20.87
N ALA A 412 1.04 -34.99 -20.16
CA ALA A 412 0.07 -36.07 -20.36
C ALA A 412 -0.55 -36.02 -21.76
N GLY A 413 -0.88 -34.83 -22.27
CA GLY A 413 -1.37 -34.65 -23.64
C GLY A 413 -0.35 -35.07 -24.69
N ILE A 414 0.91 -34.66 -24.55
CA ILE A 414 2.01 -35.09 -25.44
C ILE A 414 2.21 -36.61 -25.37
N ALA A 415 2.25 -37.18 -24.16
CA ALA A 415 2.42 -38.63 -23.97
C ALA A 415 1.27 -39.43 -24.61
N ALA A 416 0.01 -39.00 -24.44
CA ALA A 416 -1.14 -39.63 -25.08
C ALA A 416 -1.06 -39.56 -26.62
N SER A 417 -0.51 -38.47 -27.15
CA SER A 417 -0.34 -38.29 -28.59
C SER A 417 0.74 -39.20 -29.15
N VAL A 418 1.90 -39.27 -28.48
CA VAL A 418 2.98 -40.21 -28.83
C VAL A 418 2.46 -41.65 -28.72
N LEU A 419 1.72 -41.98 -27.68
CA LEU A 419 1.12 -43.29 -27.50
C LEU A 419 0.14 -43.63 -28.63
N ALA A 420 -0.70 -42.68 -29.04
CA ALA A 420 -1.60 -42.85 -30.18
C ALA A 420 -0.82 -43.11 -31.48
N VAL A 421 0.25 -42.35 -31.75
CA VAL A 421 1.14 -42.57 -32.90
C VAL A 421 1.75 -43.97 -32.90
N LEU A 422 2.25 -44.43 -31.75
CA LEU A 422 2.88 -45.74 -31.62
C LEU A 422 1.90 -46.92 -31.75
N LEU A 423 0.69 -46.79 -31.20
CA LEU A 423 -0.29 -47.87 -31.16
C LEU A 423 -1.12 -47.99 -32.44
N LEU A 424 -1.47 -46.88 -33.08
CA LEU A 424 -2.38 -46.89 -34.23
C LEU A 424 -1.70 -47.21 -35.57
N ARG A 425 -0.37 -47.03 -35.70
CA ARG A 425 0.46 -47.43 -36.86
C ARG A 425 -0.20 -47.20 -38.23
N THR A 426 -0.63 -45.97 -38.50
CA THR A 426 -1.30 -45.57 -39.75
C THR A 426 -0.28 -45.14 -40.82
N ASP A 427 -0.62 -45.24 -42.10
CA ASP A 427 0.24 -44.87 -43.25
C ASP A 427 0.65 -43.38 -43.30
N GLY A 428 0.12 -42.55 -42.39
CA GLY A 428 0.38 -41.10 -42.27
C GLY A 428 1.44 -40.70 -41.23
N ALA A 429 2.36 -41.61 -40.87
CA ALA A 429 3.34 -41.40 -39.79
C ALA A 429 4.23 -40.15 -39.95
N SER A 430 4.52 -39.70 -41.18
CA SER A 430 5.28 -38.47 -41.42
C SER A 430 4.50 -37.21 -41.02
N GLY A 431 3.24 -37.08 -41.43
CA GLY A 431 2.37 -35.96 -41.04
C GLY A 431 2.04 -35.94 -39.54
N ALA A 432 2.11 -37.10 -38.89
CA ALA A 432 2.00 -37.24 -37.44
C ALA A 432 3.11 -36.50 -36.68
N ILE A 433 4.35 -36.68 -37.15
CA ILE A 433 5.53 -36.06 -36.55
C ILE A 433 5.48 -34.54 -36.73
N ASP A 434 5.15 -34.06 -37.93
CA ASP A 434 5.04 -32.62 -38.20
C ASP A 434 3.98 -31.95 -37.33
N SER A 435 2.82 -32.60 -37.18
CA SER A 435 1.73 -32.08 -36.35
C SER A 435 2.12 -32.00 -34.87
N VAL A 436 2.80 -33.02 -34.32
CA VAL A 436 3.28 -33.00 -32.93
C VAL A 436 4.41 -31.98 -32.75
N LEU A 437 5.29 -31.83 -33.74
CA LEU A 437 6.42 -30.90 -33.72
C LEU A 437 5.97 -29.44 -33.78
N ILE A 438 4.86 -29.13 -34.46
CA ILE A 438 4.26 -27.79 -34.48
C ILE A 438 3.43 -27.55 -33.21
N ALA A 439 2.60 -28.52 -32.84
CA ALA A 439 1.62 -28.35 -31.79
C ALA A 439 2.20 -28.39 -30.37
N GLY A 440 3.27 -29.15 -30.16
CA GLY A 440 4.00 -29.24 -28.90
C GLY A 440 4.54 -27.87 -28.45
N PRO A 441 5.36 -27.18 -29.26
CA PRO A 441 5.86 -25.84 -28.96
C PRO A 441 4.78 -24.78 -28.80
N VAL A 442 3.74 -24.79 -29.65
CA VAL A 442 2.61 -23.84 -29.53
C VAL A 442 1.90 -24.00 -28.18
N SER A 443 1.57 -25.23 -27.80
CA SER A 443 0.94 -25.52 -26.51
C SER A 443 1.87 -25.27 -25.31
N ALA A 444 3.18 -25.54 -25.44
CA ALA A 444 4.19 -25.19 -24.45
C ALA A 444 4.32 -23.67 -24.26
N GLY A 445 4.26 -22.91 -25.35
CA GLY A 445 4.23 -21.45 -25.34
C GLY A 445 3.02 -20.91 -24.55
N LEU A 446 1.85 -21.53 -24.69
CA LEU A 446 0.66 -21.19 -23.89
C LEU A 446 0.82 -21.54 -22.41
N VAL A 447 1.47 -22.66 -22.06
CA VAL A 447 1.84 -22.97 -20.66
C VAL A 447 2.71 -21.84 -20.11
N ALA A 448 3.81 -21.52 -20.81
CA ALA A 448 4.78 -20.52 -20.39
C ALA A 448 4.14 -19.14 -20.25
N LEU A 449 3.31 -18.75 -21.22
CA LEU A 449 2.55 -17.50 -21.18
C LEU A 449 1.59 -17.46 -19.99
N GLY A 450 0.81 -18.51 -19.77
CA GLY A 450 -0.13 -18.60 -18.64
C GLY A 450 0.58 -18.53 -17.28
N ILE A 451 1.71 -19.24 -17.15
CA ILE A 451 2.56 -19.17 -15.95
C ILE A 451 3.12 -17.74 -15.78
N SER A 452 3.61 -17.11 -16.84
CA SER A 452 4.18 -15.76 -16.81
C SER A 452 3.14 -14.72 -16.41
N ILE A 453 1.94 -14.78 -16.99
CA ILE A 453 0.82 -13.91 -16.63
C ILE A 453 0.45 -14.11 -15.15
N ARG A 454 0.38 -15.36 -14.68
CA ARG A 454 0.08 -15.67 -13.27
C ARG A 454 1.16 -15.14 -12.34
N GLN A 455 2.43 -15.30 -12.69
CA GLN A 455 3.56 -14.79 -11.90
C GLN A 455 3.53 -13.26 -11.86
N LEU A 456 3.27 -12.60 -12.98
CA LEU A 456 3.14 -11.14 -13.04
C LEU A 456 1.95 -10.63 -12.24
N ALA A 457 0.79 -11.31 -12.33
CA ALA A 457 -0.39 -10.97 -11.54
C ALA A 457 -0.14 -11.13 -10.03
N ARG A 458 0.53 -12.21 -9.62
CA ARG A 458 0.93 -12.44 -8.22
C ARG A 458 1.97 -11.44 -7.74
N SER A 459 2.96 -11.10 -8.58
CA SER A 459 3.97 -10.09 -8.29
C SER A 459 3.31 -8.72 -8.06
N ARG A 460 2.42 -8.32 -8.95
CA ARG A 460 1.65 -7.06 -8.83
C ARG A 460 0.73 -7.06 -7.61
N ALA A 461 0.09 -8.18 -7.28
CA ALA A 461 -0.72 -8.28 -6.07
C ALA A 461 0.14 -8.09 -4.81
N ARG A 462 1.28 -8.79 -4.72
CA ARG A 462 2.22 -8.63 -3.58
C ARG A 462 2.75 -7.20 -3.44
N LEU A 463 3.01 -6.53 -4.57
CA LEU A 463 3.43 -5.12 -4.57
C LEU A 463 2.34 -4.21 -4.01
N ARG A 464 1.08 -4.39 -4.43
CA ARG A 464 -0.06 -3.62 -3.89
C ARG A 464 -0.23 -3.86 -2.39
N ASP A 465 -0.19 -5.11 -1.97
CA ASP A 465 -0.32 -5.46 -0.54
C ASP A 465 0.82 -4.82 0.29
N ALA A 466 2.04 -4.77 -0.25
CA ALA A 466 3.19 -4.13 0.38
C ALA A 466 3.08 -2.59 0.40
N GLU A 467 2.61 -1.98 -0.70
CA GLU A 467 2.35 -0.54 -0.79
C GLU A 467 1.27 -0.10 0.21
N GLU A 468 0.17 -0.87 0.31
CA GLU A 468 -0.90 -0.60 1.27
C GLU A 468 -0.40 -0.71 2.72
N ALA A 469 0.39 -1.74 3.04
CA ALA A 469 0.99 -1.89 4.36
C ALA A 469 1.95 -0.73 4.71
N SER A 470 2.77 -0.29 3.75
CA SER A 470 3.69 0.85 3.90
C SER A 470 2.94 2.18 4.08
N ALA A 471 1.86 2.39 3.32
CA ALA A 471 1.02 3.57 3.44
C ALA A 471 0.36 3.66 4.82
N GLN A 472 -0.14 2.53 5.35
CA GLN A 472 -0.71 2.46 6.71
C GLN A 472 0.31 2.78 7.79
N GLN A 473 1.52 2.23 7.71
CA GLN A 473 2.61 2.54 8.65
C GLN A 473 2.98 4.03 8.63
N THR A 474 3.04 4.62 7.44
CA THR A 474 3.36 6.04 7.28
C THR A 474 2.25 6.94 7.84
N ALA A 475 0.98 6.56 7.65
CA ALA A 475 -0.15 7.27 8.22
C ALA A 475 -0.11 7.26 9.76
N GLN A 476 0.14 6.10 10.39
CA GLN A 476 0.28 5.98 11.84
C GLN A 476 1.44 6.82 12.38
N ARG A 477 2.60 6.81 11.71
CA ARG A 477 3.74 7.65 12.10
C ARG A 477 3.44 9.14 12.01
N ARG A 478 2.73 9.56 10.97
CA ARG A 478 2.30 10.96 10.81
C ARG A 478 1.33 11.37 11.91
N GLU A 479 0.40 10.50 12.26
CA GLU A 479 -0.55 10.76 13.34
C GLU A 479 0.17 10.91 14.69
N LEU A 480 1.11 10.01 15.01
CA LEU A 480 1.91 10.11 16.24
C LEU A 480 2.78 11.37 16.26
N ALA A 481 3.41 11.72 15.13
CA ALA A 481 4.19 12.95 15.00
C ALA A 481 3.32 14.20 15.18
N GLU A 482 2.10 14.21 14.61
CA GLU A 482 1.15 15.30 14.76
C GLU A 482 0.68 15.45 16.21
N ARG A 483 0.31 14.33 16.87
CA ARG A 483 -0.07 14.34 18.28
C ARG A 483 1.04 14.89 19.18
N ASN A 484 2.30 14.52 18.90
CA ASN A 484 3.44 15.02 19.65
C ASN A 484 3.70 16.52 19.36
N ARG A 485 3.58 16.95 18.10
CA ARG A 485 3.68 18.37 17.73
C ARG A 485 2.63 19.21 18.45
N ILE A 486 1.36 18.77 18.44
CA ILE A 486 0.26 19.44 19.15
C ILE A 486 0.55 19.50 20.64
N ALA A 487 1.03 18.41 21.25
CA ALA A 487 1.40 18.41 22.67
C ALA A 487 2.50 19.43 23.00
N GLN A 488 3.51 19.58 22.13
CA GLN A 488 4.58 20.57 22.28
C GLN A 488 4.07 22.00 22.09
N GLU A 489 3.28 22.27 21.05
CA GLU A 489 2.68 23.60 20.81
C GLU A 489 1.77 24.01 21.98
N LEU A 490 0.95 23.08 22.49
CA LEU A 490 0.14 23.29 23.69
C LEU A 490 1.02 23.56 24.92
N HIS A 491 2.12 22.81 25.09
CA HIS A 491 3.04 23.06 26.20
C HIS A 491 3.61 24.47 26.16
N ASP A 492 4.07 24.91 24.99
CA ASP A 492 4.74 26.21 24.86
C ASP A 492 3.74 27.36 25.13
N VAL A 493 2.52 27.28 24.61
CA VAL A 493 1.47 28.28 24.84
C VAL A 493 1.03 28.31 26.32
N VAL A 494 0.80 27.15 26.91
CA VAL A 494 0.32 27.06 28.30
C VAL A 494 1.43 27.39 29.29
N ALA A 495 2.66 26.96 29.04
CA ALA A 495 3.80 27.28 29.89
C ALA A 495 4.12 28.78 29.86
N HIS A 496 4.07 29.39 28.67
CA HIS A 496 4.30 30.82 28.53
C HIS A 496 3.22 31.65 29.24
N SER A 497 1.94 31.35 29.02
CA SER A 497 0.83 32.07 29.66
C SER A 497 0.86 31.96 31.18
N MET A 498 1.10 30.77 31.74
CA MET A 498 1.22 30.58 33.19
C MET A 498 2.47 31.26 33.78
N SER A 499 3.59 31.29 33.05
CA SER A 499 4.78 32.06 33.45
C SER A 499 4.49 33.55 33.52
N VAL A 500 3.80 34.11 32.52
CA VAL A 500 3.42 35.53 32.51
C VAL A 500 2.48 35.84 33.69
N ILE A 501 1.47 35.01 33.94
CA ILE A 501 0.55 35.17 35.08
C ILE A 501 1.33 35.13 36.40
N SER A 502 2.24 34.17 36.58
CA SER A 502 3.08 34.08 37.78
C SER A 502 3.95 35.33 37.95
N VAL A 503 4.60 35.82 36.89
CA VAL A 503 5.45 37.03 36.96
C VAL A 503 4.61 38.28 37.26
N GLN A 504 3.46 38.45 36.60
CA GLN A 504 2.56 39.59 36.84
C GLN A 504 2.00 39.59 38.27
N ALA A 505 1.56 38.43 38.76
CA ALA A 505 1.05 38.29 40.11
C ALA A 505 2.15 38.53 41.17
N THR A 506 3.38 38.00 40.94
CA THR A 506 4.50 38.21 41.86
C THR A 506 4.99 39.67 41.87
N THR A 507 4.84 40.41 40.77
CA THR A 507 5.28 41.81 40.65
C THR A 507 4.20 42.83 40.99
N ALA A 508 2.95 42.42 41.24
CA ALA A 508 1.82 43.30 41.52
C ALA A 508 2.05 44.20 42.75
N GLU A 509 2.58 43.64 43.83
CA GLU A 509 2.87 44.36 45.10
C GLU A 509 3.91 45.47 44.93
N TYR A 510 4.82 45.34 43.94
CA TYR A 510 5.84 46.36 43.64
C TYR A 510 5.38 47.39 42.60
N ARG A 511 4.35 47.08 41.80
CA ARG A 511 3.84 47.94 40.72
C ARG A 511 2.63 48.78 41.16
N LEU A 512 1.94 48.39 42.23
CA LEU A 512 0.76 49.06 42.77
C LEU A 512 1.02 49.46 44.23
N PRO A 513 1.49 50.71 44.49
CA PRO A 513 1.96 51.15 45.80
C PRO A 513 0.88 51.20 46.90
N ASP A 514 -0.41 51.26 46.54
CA ASP A 514 -1.55 51.38 47.46
C ASP A 514 -2.35 50.08 47.62
N ILE A 515 -1.75 48.92 47.32
CA ILE A 515 -2.45 47.64 47.42
C ILE A 515 -2.61 47.22 48.90
N GLY A 516 -3.83 46.90 49.32
CA GLY A 516 -4.10 46.42 50.69
C GLY A 516 -3.50 45.04 50.94
N ASN A 517 -3.15 44.75 52.20
CA ASN A 517 -2.53 43.48 52.62
C ASN A 517 -3.32 42.25 52.15
N ASP A 518 -4.65 42.31 52.14
CA ASP A 518 -5.51 41.21 51.68
C ASP A 518 -5.35 40.95 50.16
N SER A 519 -5.30 42.01 49.35
CA SER A 519 -5.08 41.89 47.91
C SER A 519 -3.67 41.39 47.56
N ALA A 520 -2.65 41.80 48.33
CA ALA A 520 -1.29 41.26 48.19
C ALA A 520 -1.24 39.75 48.49
N GLN A 521 -2.02 39.28 49.48
CA GLN A 521 -2.16 37.85 49.75
C GLN A 521 -2.84 37.09 48.60
N GLU A 522 -3.88 37.68 47.98
CA GLU A 522 -4.52 37.07 46.81
C GLU A 522 -3.56 36.93 45.63
N PHE A 523 -2.78 37.96 45.29
CA PHE A 523 -1.78 37.88 44.22
C PHE A 523 -0.70 36.83 44.49
N ALA A 524 -0.24 36.70 45.73
CA ALA A 524 0.68 35.63 46.11
C ALA A 524 0.05 34.23 45.91
N SER A 525 -1.24 34.08 46.25
CA SER A 525 -1.95 32.81 46.02
C SER A 525 -2.09 32.46 44.54
N ILE A 526 -2.33 33.46 43.68
CA ILE A 526 -2.40 33.31 42.22
C ILE A 526 -1.05 32.85 41.67
N ALA A 527 0.05 33.47 42.10
CA ALA A 527 1.40 33.09 41.68
C ALA A 527 1.74 31.64 42.08
N ASP A 528 1.41 31.23 43.30
CA ASP A 528 1.64 29.85 43.76
C ASP A 528 0.75 28.83 43.04
N SER A 529 -0.49 29.19 42.74
CA SER A 529 -1.40 28.34 41.97
C SER A 529 -0.90 28.13 40.54
N SER A 530 -0.44 29.18 39.86
CA SER A 530 0.15 29.08 38.51
C SER A 530 1.43 28.25 38.48
N ARG A 531 2.30 28.37 39.50
CA ARG A 531 3.52 27.56 39.61
C ARG A 531 3.22 26.07 39.85
N ARG A 532 2.22 25.77 40.68
CA ARG A 532 1.75 24.39 40.89
C ARG A 532 1.18 23.78 39.61
N ALA A 533 0.30 24.51 38.92
CA ALA A 533 -0.27 24.06 37.65
C ALA A 533 0.81 23.78 36.59
N LEU A 534 1.83 24.65 36.47
CA LEU A 534 2.99 24.43 35.59
C LEU A 534 3.74 23.13 35.88
N ASN A 535 3.93 22.81 37.16
CA ASN A 535 4.65 21.61 37.57
C ASN A 535 3.81 20.33 37.34
N GLU A 536 2.50 20.36 37.59
CA GLU A 536 1.61 19.24 37.26
C GLU A 536 1.55 18.96 35.76
N MET A 537 1.42 20.00 34.92
CA MET A 537 1.41 19.83 33.47
C MET A 537 2.74 19.30 32.92
N ARG A 538 3.88 19.75 33.45
CA ARG A 538 5.20 19.18 33.11
C ARG A 538 5.29 17.71 33.52
N GLY A 539 4.71 17.33 34.66
CA GLY A 539 4.61 15.93 35.09
C GLY A 539 3.80 15.08 34.10
N LEU A 540 2.61 15.54 33.71
CA LEU A 540 1.75 14.83 32.75
C LEU A 540 2.37 14.75 31.34
N LEU A 541 3.08 15.78 30.89
CA LEU A 541 3.79 15.78 29.61
C LEU A 541 5.01 14.86 29.60
N THR A 542 5.71 14.71 30.73
CA THR A 542 6.81 13.75 30.86
C THR A 542 6.30 12.32 30.64
N ILE A 543 5.08 12.02 31.11
CA ILE A 543 4.41 10.73 30.91
C ILE A 543 3.96 10.55 29.45
N LEU A 544 3.35 11.57 28.84
CA LEU A 544 2.94 11.55 27.42
C LEU A 544 4.12 11.51 26.44
N ARG A 545 5.28 12.03 26.82
CA ARG A 545 6.54 11.99 26.06
C ARG A 545 7.32 10.69 26.27
N GLY A 546 6.76 9.71 26.99
CA GLY A 546 7.42 8.45 27.38
C GLY A 546 8.38 7.86 26.34
N SER A 547 9.64 7.67 26.78
CA SER A 547 10.59 6.68 26.25
C SER A 547 11.07 6.83 24.80
N GLY A 548 11.32 8.05 24.31
CA GLY A 548 11.81 8.24 22.93
C GLY A 548 13.09 9.05 22.76
N ASP A 549 13.31 10.09 23.57
CA ASP A 549 14.35 11.08 23.26
C ASP A 549 14.76 11.91 24.49
N ALA A 550 15.31 11.23 25.50
CA ALA A 550 16.00 11.90 26.60
C ALA A 550 17.50 12.01 26.23
N PRO A 551 18.13 13.20 26.31
CA PRO A 551 19.56 13.36 26.09
C PRO A 551 20.34 12.37 26.97
N LEU A 552 21.36 11.72 26.40
CA LEU A 552 22.25 10.74 27.02
C LEU A 552 22.96 11.30 28.27
N VAL A 553 22.25 11.40 29.39
CA VAL A 553 22.86 11.42 30.73
C VAL A 553 23.25 9.97 31.00
N PRO A 554 24.51 9.67 31.38
CA PRO A 554 24.91 8.30 31.73
C PRO A 554 23.95 7.78 32.80
N GLN A 555 23.34 6.62 32.54
CA GLN A 555 22.36 6.06 33.47
C GLN A 555 23.06 5.69 34.78
N PRO A 556 22.47 6.03 35.94
CA PRO A 556 23.08 5.76 37.24
C PRO A 556 23.19 4.24 37.45
N THR A 557 24.31 3.85 38.04
CA THR A 557 24.73 2.49 38.30
C THR A 557 24.80 2.23 39.81
N LEU A 558 25.04 0.97 40.18
CA LEU A 558 25.22 0.59 41.58
C LEU A 558 26.42 1.29 42.24
N LEU A 559 27.41 1.71 41.44
CA LEU A 559 28.60 2.44 41.89
C LEU A 559 28.31 3.90 42.27
N ASP A 560 27.16 4.46 41.86
CA ASP A 560 26.75 5.84 42.17
C ASP A 560 25.97 5.95 43.50
N VAL A 561 25.74 4.81 44.18
CA VAL A 561 25.06 4.73 45.48
C VAL A 561 25.78 5.48 46.61
N PRO A 562 27.13 5.43 46.75
CA PRO A 562 27.83 6.21 47.77
C PRO A 562 27.57 7.71 47.64
N ASP A 563 27.57 8.24 46.41
CA ASP A 563 27.31 9.65 46.14
C ASP A 563 25.87 10.05 46.52
N LEU A 564 24.90 9.16 46.30
CA LEU A 564 23.51 9.33 46.72
C LEU A 564 23.37 9.39 48.25
N LEU A 565 24.06 8.50 48.97
CA LEU A 565 24.09 8.48 50.43
C LEU A 565 24.74 9.75 50.98
N ASP A 566 25.83 10.22 50.36
CA ASP A 566 26.53 11.43 50.78
C ASP A 566 25.76 12.71 50.45
N ALA A 567 25.01 12.74 49.33
CA ALA A 567 24.06 13.80 49.05
C ALA A 567 22.96 13.89 50.10
N THR A 568 22.49 12.74 50.59
CA THR A 568 21.45 12.67 51.61
C THR A 568 22.00 13.06 52.99
N ARG A 569 23.21 12.62 53.37
CA ARG A 569 23.87 13.07 54.62
C ARG A 569 24.08 14.58 54.67
N ARG A 570 24.39 15.21 53.54
CA ARG A 570 24.53 16.68 53.44
C ARG A 570 23.23 17.44 53.74
N SER A 571 22.07 16.77 53.70
CA SER A 571 20.80 17.34 54.14
C SER A 571 20.60 17.33 55.67
N GLY A 572 21.58 16.84 56.43
CA GLY A 572 21.54 16.76 57.90
C GLY A 572 20.92 15.47 58.45
N THR A 573 20.71 14.45 57.61
CA THR A 573 20.14 13.16 58.02
C THR A 573 21.25 12.18 58.41
N THR A 574 21.14 11.53 59.57
CA THR A 574 22.06 10.46 59.99
C THR A 574 21.77 9.19 59.20
N ILE A 575 22.76 8.66 58.48
CA ILE A 575 22.61 7.42 57.71
C ILE A 575 23.69 6.42 58.13
N THR A 576 23.26 5.33 58.77
CA THR A 576 24.09 4.17 59.06
C THR A 576 24.00 3.18 57.91
N VAL A 577 25.14 2.63 57.48
CA VAL A 577 25.20 1.67 56.38
C VAL A 577 25.90 0.41 56.87
N SER A 578 25.33 -0.75 56.59
CA SER A 578 25.88 -2.06 56.93
C SER A 578 25.78 -3.02 55.75
N THR A 579 26.62 -4.05 55.75
CA THR A 579 26.68 -5.03 54.64
C THR A 579 26.66 -6.45 55.19
N ASP A 580 25.68 -7.24 54.75
CA ASP A 580 25.56 -8.66 55.10
C ASP A 580 26.15 -9.52 53.97
N THR A 581 27.25 -10.21 54.29
CA THR A 581 27.84 -11.20 53.39
C THR A 581 27.49 -12.57 53.96
N GLU A 582 26.40 -13.17 53.48
CA GLU A 582 26.03 -14.51 53.89
C GLU A 582 27.11 -15.49 53.41
N SER A 583 27.94 -15.95 54.35
CA SER A 583 28.86 -17.06 54.13
C SER A 583 28.03 -18.31 53.90
N ALA A 584 28.31 -19.02 52.80
CA ALA A 584 27.55 -20.15 52.28
C ALA A 584 27.05 -21.15 53.35
N PRO A 585 25.82 -21.68 53.25
CA PRO A 585 25.35 -22.69 54.20
C PRO A 585 26.04 -24.03 53.95
N GLU A 586 26.73 -24.52 54.98
CA GLU A 586 27.16 -25.90 55.10
C GLU A 586 25.98 -26.85 54.91
N THR A 587 26.18 -27.86 54.08
CA THR A 587 25.19 -28.91 53.81
C THR A 587 25.03 -29.78 55.06
N GLY A 588 24.08 -29.42 55.93
CA GLY A 588 23.71 -30.18 57.12
C GLY A 588 22.34 -30.84 56.96
N THR A 589 22.34 -32.13 56.66
CA THR A 589 21.18 -33.02 56.69
C THR A 589 20.48 -32.96 58.05
N GLN A 590 19.25 -32.44 58.10
CA GLN A 590 18.39 -32.59 59.28
C GLN A 590 17.90 -34.03 59.41
N THR A 591 18.09 -34.63 60.58
CA THR A 591 17.21 -35.70 61.07
C THR A 591 16.65 -35.26 62.42
N ASN A 592 15.31 -35.27 62.50
CA ASN A 592 14.46 -34.80 63.58
C ASN A 592 14.74 -35.40 64.95
N THR A 593 14.36 -34.60 65.97
CA THR A 593 13.53 -34.88 67.18
C THR A 593 14.13 -34.02 68.29
N GLY A 594 13.48 -33.10 68.98
CA GLY A 594 12.09 -32.96 69.43
C GLY A 594 12.18 -32.34 70.83
N THR A 595 11.14 -31.60 71.23
CA THR A 595 10.71 -31.43 72.63
C THR A 595 11.32 -30.27 73.46
N GLU A 596 10.37 -29.42 73.89
CA GLU A 596 10.31 -28.60 75.12
C GLU A 596 11.19 -27.34 75.28
N THR A 597 10.61 -26.13 75.36
CA THR A 597 9.89 -25.44 76.46
C THR A 597 10.84 -24.63 77.37
N ASN A 598 10.46 -23.35 77.55
CA ASN A 598 10.69 -22.46 78.70
C ASN A 598 11.94 -21.54 78.79
N THR A 599 11.62 -20.24 78.71
CA THR A 599 11.92 -19.14 79.67
C THR A 599 13.36 -18.74 80.00
N GLY A 600 13.60 -17.42 79.95
CA GLY A 600 14.60 -16.73 80.77
C GLY A 600 15.55 -15.85 79.95
N THR A 601 15.25 -14.56 79.78
CA THR A 601 15.77 -13.44 80.59
C THR A 601 17.20 -13.01 80.24
N ALA A 602 17.26 -11.85 79.56
CA ALA A 602 18.24 -10.75 79.65
C ALA A 602 19.70 -11.04 80.01
N ALA A 603 20.62 -10.54 79.17
CA ALA A 603 21.61 -9.52 79.57
C ALA A 603 22.41 -9.01 78.35
N ASP A 604 22.21 -7.72 78.07
CA ASP A 604 23.23 -6.68 77.87
C ASP A 604 24.59 -7.07 77.24
N ALA A 605 24.82 -6.55 76.02
CA ALA A 605 26.14 -6.18 75.55
C ALA A 605 26.01 -5.04 74.53
N SER A 606 26.00 -3.82 75.07
CA SER A 606 26.29 -2.58 74.36
C SER A 606 27.64 -2.68 73.63
N ALA A 607 27.65 -2.56 72.30
CA ALA A 607 28.85 -2.27 71.54
C ALA A 607 28.53 -1.31 70.39
N THR A 608 28.80 -0.04 70.65
CA THR A 608 28.86 1.05 69.67
C THR A 608 29.95 0.74 68.64
N SER A 609 29.58 0.33 67.44
CA SER A 609 30.47 0.36 66.27
C SER A 609 29.73 1.05 65.11
N VAL A 610 30.12 2.29 64.83
CA VAL A 610 29.78 2.96 63.57
C VAL A 610 30.59 2.25 62.47
N PRO A 611 29.97 1.55 61.50
CA PRO A 611 30.71 0.92 60.42
C PRO A 611 31.30 1.99 59.51
N ALA A 612 32.54 1.79 59.09
CA ALA A 612 33.29 2.76 58.32
C ALA A 612 32.74 2.86 56.89
N ARG A 613 32.74 4.08 56.34
CA ARG A 613 32.41 4.41 54.95
C ARG A 613 33.14 3.54 53.90
N SER A 614 34.24 2.88 54.28
CA SER A 614 35.00 1.94 53.45
C SER A 614 34.22 0.67 53.08
N ASP A 615 33.34 0.20 53.96
CA ASP A 615 32.84 -1.18 53.86
C ASP A 615 31.71 -1.29 52.82
N ALA A 616 30.83 -0.29 52.77
CA ALA A 616 29.75 -0.22 51.77
C ALA A 616 30.26 0.04 50.35
N ALA A 617 31.25 0.93 50.18
CA ALA A 617 31.82 1.23 48.86
C ALA A 617 32.55 -0.01 48.30
N ALA A 618 33.36 -0.68 49.11
CA ALA A 618 34.05 -1.91 48.73
C ALA A 618 33.06 -3.04 48.39
N PHE A 619 31.96 -3.17 49.15
CA PHE A 619 30.90 -4.13 48.86
C PHE A 619 30.22 -3.86 47.51
N LEU A 620 29.85 -2.61 47.23
CA LEU A 620 29.18 -2.24 45.97
C LEU A 620 30.11 -2.41 44.77
N GLU A 621 31.41 -2.14 44.92
CA GLU A 621 32.42 -2.38 43.90
C GLU A 621 32.62 -3.88 43.62
N ALA A 622 32.62 -4.72 44.65
CA ALA A 622 32.66 -6.18 44.51
C ALA A 622 31.35 -6.78 43.95
N THR A 623 30.22 -6.11 44.18
CA THR A 623 28.88 -6.57 43.77
C THR A 623 28.53 -6.15 42.35
N ALA A 624 28.96 -4.97 41.90
CA ALA A 624 28.63 -4.41 40.59
C ALA A 624 28.89 -5.35 39.39
N PRO A 625 29.97 -6.15 39.34
CA PRO A 625 30.20 -7.11 38.25
C PRO A 625 29.24 -8.32 38.26
N ARG A 626 28.57 -8.59 39.39
CA ARG A 626 27.71 -9.77 39.62
C ARG A 626 26.23 -9.48 39.40
N VAL A 627 25.87 -8.23 39.15
CA VAL A 627 24.49 -7.79 38.88
C VAL A 627 24.35 -7.26 37.46
N SER A 628 23.18 -7.46 36.85
CA SER A 628 22.90 -6.86 35.54
C SER A 628 22.80 -5.34 35.65
N THR A 629 23.07 -4.61 34.56
CA THR A 629 22.91 -3.14 34.53
C THR A 629 21.48 -2.72 34.89
N ALA A 630 20.48 -3.49 34.47
CA ALA A 630 19.07 -3.23 34.80
C ALA A 630 18.78 -3.44 36.30
N THR A 631 19.36 -4.48 36.91
CA THR A 631 19.29 -4.75 38.36
C THR A 631 19.96 -3.61 39.14
N GLY A 632 21.15 -3.17 38.74
CA GLY A 632 21.88 -2.08 39.39
C GLY A 632 21.13 -0.75 39.34
N LEU A 633 20.56 -0.40 38.18
CA LEU A 633 19.73 0.79 38.03
C LEU A 633 18.46 0.72 38.89
N THR A 634 17.83 -0.45 38.96
CA THR A 634 16.62 -0.66 39.76
C THR A 634 16.91 -0.53 41.25
N ALA A 635 18.00 -1.14 41.72
CA ALA A 635 18.47 -0.99 43.11
C ALA A 635 18.74 0.48 43.47
N TYR A 636 19.46 1.21 42.59
CA TYR A 636 19.73 2.64 42.77
C TYR A 636 18.44 3.45 42.90
N ARG A 637 17.45 3.21 42.02
CA ARG A 637 16.18 3.93 42.01
C ARG A 637 15.30 3.61 43.22
N ILE A 638 15.31 2.36 43.69
CA ILE A 638 14.59 1.97 44.91
C ILE A 638 15.20 2.69 46.12
N LEU A 639 16.53 2.70 46.25
CA LEU A 639 17.22 3.41 47.32
C LEU A 639 16.93 4.93 47.27
N GLN A 640 17.02 5.55 46.10
CA GLN A 640 16.75 6.98 45.92
C GLN A 640 15.33 7.36 46.38
N GLU A 641 14.33 6.59 45.97
CA GLU A 641 12.95 6.83 46.34
C GLU A 641 12.72 6.59 47.85
N ALA A 642 13.32 5.53 48.42
CA ALA A 642 13.24 5.24 49.84
C ALA A 642 13.85 6.35 50.70
N LEU A 643 15.05 6.83 50.34
CA LEU A 643 15.71 7.95 51.04
C LEU A 643 14.92 9.26 50.91
N SER A 644 14.38 9.55 49.71
CA SER A 644 13.56 10.74 49.51
C SER A 644 12.28 10.69 50.37
N ASN A 645 11.66 9.52 50.48
CA ASN A 645 10.48 9.33 51.32
C ASN A 645 10.81 9.46 52.81
N ALA A 646 11.93 8.88 53.28
CA ALA A 646 12.37 9.02 54.67
C ALA A 646 12.62 10.49 55.03
N VAL A 647 13.34 11.24 54.19
CA VAL A 647 13.62 12.68 54.40
C VAL A 647 12.33 13.51 54.41
N ARG A 648 11.35 13.17 53.56
CA ARG A 648 10.09 13.90 53.45
C ARG A 648 9.11 13.60 54.59
N HIS A 649 9.02 12.33 55.01
CA HIS A 649 7.96 11.85 55.91
C HIS A 649 8.42 11.62 57.35
N ALA A 650 9.72 11.44 57.58
CA ALA A 650 10.31 11.30 58.91
C ALA A 650 11.55 12.21 59.06
N PRO A 651 11.36 13.55 58.96
CA PRO A 651 12.47 14.49 59.07
C PRO A 651 13.18 14.32 60.43
N GLY A 652 14.52 14.25 60.39
CA GLY A 652 15.37 14.07 61.57
C GLY A 652 15.45 12.64 62.12
N ALA A 653 14.78 11.67 61.49
CA ALA A 653 14.91 10.26 61.88
C ALA A 653 16.24 9.68 61.38
N ASP A 654 16.86 8.82 62.18
CA ASP A 654 18.01 8.04 61.76
C ASP A 654 17.57 7.00 60.71
N ILE A 655 18.35 6.88 59.64
CA ILE A 655 18.12 5.93 58.54
C ILE A 655 19.19 4.84 58.59
N SER A 656 18.79 3.57 58.59
CA SER A 656 19.67 2.42 58.37
C SER A 656 19.52 1.91 56.94
N VAL A 657 20.65 1.63 56.28
CA VAL A 657 20.69 0.98 54.96
C VAL A 657 21.53 -0.27 55.06
N VAL A 658 20.95 -1.41 54.70
CA VAL A 658 21.63 -2.72 54.69
C VAL A 658 21.69 -3.22 53.25
N PHE A 659 22.89 -3.58 52.79
CA PHE A 659 23.07 -4.27 51.52
C PHE A 659 23.47 -5.72 51.78
N GLY A 660 22.85 -6.66 51.08
CA GLY A 660 23.24 -8.06 51.11
C GLY A 660 23.43 -8.64 49.72
N LEU A 661 24.33 -9.61 49.59
CA LEU A 661 24.56 -10.34 48.36
C LEU A 661 24.50 -11.83 48.62
N SER A 662 23.57 -12.50 47.94
CA SER A 662 23.46 -13.96 47.90
C SER A 662 23.94 -14.49 46.55
N ALA A 663 23.93 -15.82 46.37
CA ALA A 663 24.28 -16.45 45.10
C ALA A 663 23.35 -16.05 43.94
N PHE A 664 22.11 -15.65 44.23
CA PHE A 664 21.07 -15.41 43.23
C PHE A 664 20.35 -14.06 43.33
N HIS A 665 20.61 -13.29 44.39
CA HIS A 665 19.93 -12.01 44.63
C HIS A 665 20.82 -11.01 45.36
N ILE A 666 20.62 -9.73 45.04
CA ILE A 666 21.03 -8.59 45.87
C ILE A 666 19.83 -8.17 46.72
N THR A 667 20.06 -7.97 48.02
CA THR A 667 19.08 -7.43 48.95
C THR A 667 19.44 -6.00 49.32
N LEU A 668 18.41 -5.16 49.41
CA LEU A 668 18.50 -3.78 49.88
C LEU A 668 17.41 -3.58 50.92
N GLU A 669 17.81 -3.23 52.13
CA GLU A 669 16.90 -2.87 53.22
C GLU A 669 17.17 -1.42 53.62
N VAL A 670 16.11 -0.62 53.68
CA VAL A 670 16.16 0.78 54.11
C VAL A 670 15.12 0.96 55.20
N GLU A 671 15.57 1.33 56.39
CA GLU A 671 14.68 1.59 57.52
C GLU A 671 14.89 3.00 58.05
N ASN A 672 13.82 3.62 58.53
CA ASN A 672 13.91 4.89 59.25
C ASN A 672 13.13 4.81 60.57
N GLY A 673 13.66 5.45 61.60
CA GLY A 673 12.98 5.61 62.89
C GLY A 673 11.75 6.52 62.82
N PRO A 674 11.00 6.67 63.94
CA PRO A 674 9.92 7.64 64.04
C PRO A 674 10.45 9.07 63.92
N SER A 675 9.64 10.00 63.39
CA SER A 675 10.05 11.39 63.28
C SER A 675 10.39 11.97 64.66
N THR A 676 11.57 12.57 64.78
CA THR A 676 12.05 13.27 65.98
C THR A 676 11.54 14.71 66.07
N ALA A 677 10.74 15.17 65.10
CA ALA A 677 10.05 16.44 65.18
C ALA A 677 8.95 16.37 66.25
N ALA A 678 8.96 17.30 67.21
CA ALA A 678 7.96 17.38 68.28
C ALA A 678 6.52 17.36 67.70
N PRO A 679 5.57 16.65 68.33
CA PRO A 679 4.21 16.53 67.81
C PRO A 679 3.51 17.88 67.85
N SER A 680 3.34 18.51 66.68
CA SER A 680 2.43 19.64 66.55
C SER A 680 1.00 19.12 66.60
N VAL A 681 0.26 19.62 67.59
CA VAL A 681 -1.14 19.34 67.88
C VAL A 681 -1.98 19.40 66.60
N ARG A 682 -2.81 18.36 66.39
CA ARG A 682 -3.86 18.31 65.37
C ARG A 682 -4.79 19.53 65.52
N GLY A 683 -4.65 20.48 64.59
CA GLY A 683 -5.54 21.60 64.35
C GLY A 683 -5.37 22.06 62.89
N PRO A 684 -6.42 22.58 62.23
CA PRO A 684 -6.42 22.79 60.78
C PRO A 684 -5.47 23.96 60.43
N GLN A 685 -4.32 23.65 59.80
CA GLN A 685 -3.30 24.67 59.50
C GLN A 685 -3.50 25.33 58.14
N THR A 686 -4.00 26.55 58.22
CA THR A 686 -3.67 27.67 57.34
C THR A 686 -2.37 28.36 57.80
N VAL A 687 -1.62 28.90 56.83
CA VAL A 687 -0.64 30.04 56.89
C VAL A 687 0.89 29.79 56.94
N ARG A 688 1.54 30.25 55.85
CA ARG A 688 2.87 30.91 55.60
C ARG A 688 4.09 30.77 56.55
N GLY A 689 5.22 30.33 55.93
CA GLY A 689 6.61 30.88 55.96
C GLY A 689 7.53 30.52 57.15
N PRO A 690 8.90 30.49 57.05
CA PRO A 690 9.83 30.81 55.95
C PRO A 690 10.78 29.65 55.52
N GLN A 691 11.64 29.91 54.53
CA GLN A 691 12.51 28.97 53.79
C GLN A 691 13.66 28.32 54.60
N SER A 692 13.90 27.02 54.39
CA SER A 692 15.21 26.36 54.12
C SER A 692 14.93 24.85 54.01
N SER A 693 15.45 24.03 53.10
CA SER A 693 16.74 23.98 52.42
C SER A 693 16.59 23.21 51.10
N ALA A 694 17.52 23.42 50.17
CA ALA A 694 17.51 22.88 48.81
C ALA A 694 17.27 21.36 48.74
N SER A 695 16.29 20.95 47.94
CA SER A 695 16.06 19.55 47.55
C SER A 695 17.30 19.00 46.83
N ALA A 696 18.04 18.10 47.48
CA ALA A 696 19.20 17.39 46.92
C ALA A 696 18.85 16.33 45.87
N PHE A 697 17.56 16.16 45.55
CA PHE A 697 17.07 15.16 44.59
C PHE A 697 16.50 15.84 43.33
N PRO A 698 16.74 15.29 42.13
CA PRO A 698 15.98 15.69 40.94
C PRO A 698 14.48 15.47 41.20
N PRO A 699 13.57 16.28 40.63
CA PRO A 699 12.14 16.18 40.92
C PRO A 699 11.58 14.85 40.41
N GLY A 700 11.59 13.84 41.28
CA GLY A 700 10.80 12.61 41.16
C GLY A 700 9.36 12.92 41.53
N SER A 701 8.45 12.58 40.62
CA SER A 701 6.99 12.71 40.69
C SER A 701 6.43 12.57 42.11
N GLY A 702 6.18 13.71 42.75
CA GLY A 702 5.54 13.79 44.07
C GLY A 702 4.03 13.59 43.94
N GLY A 703 3.55 12.42 44.32
CA GLY A 703 2.13 12.14 44.53
C GLY A 703 1.84 10.65 44.64
N GLY A 704 1.74 10.11 45.87
CA GLY A 704 1.10 8.83 46.23
C GLY A 704 1.56 7.51 45.56
N LEU A 705 2.37 7.56 44.52
CA LEU A 705 2.71 6.45 43.62
C LEU A 705 4.11 5.88 43.87
N GLY A 706 4.91 6.49 44.76
CA GLY A 706 6.31 6.10 45.00
C GLY A 706 6.47 4.62 45.33
N LEU A 707 5.63 4.10 46.24
CA LEU A 707 5.64 2.68 46.64
C LEU A 707 5.11 1.74 45.54
N ALA A 708 4.12 2.17 44.76
CA ALA A 708 3.62 1.40 43.62
C ALA A 708 4.70 1.28 42.53
N GLY A 709 5.39 2.38 42.22
CA GLY A 709 6.49 2.41 41.27
C GLY A 709 7.71 1.62 41.74
N ILE A 710 8.01 1.59 43.05
CA ILE A 710 9.05 0.71 43.62
C ILE A 710 8.71 -0.77 43.37
N ARG A 711 7.47 -1.19 43.64
CA ARG A 711 7.03 -2.59 43.45
C ARG A 711 7.02 -3.01 41.98
N GLU A 712 6.51 -2.15 41.11
CA GLU A 712 6.45 -2.40 39.67
C GLU A 712 7.85 -2.56 39.05
N ARG A 713 8.80 -1.72 39.46
CA ARG A 713 10.20 -1.80 38.99
C ARG A 713 10.90 -3.09 39.42
N ALA A 714 10.68 -3.55 40.65
CA ALA A 714 11.24 -4.82 41.09
C ALA A 714 10.60 -6.03 40.39
N ALA A 715 9.27 -6.02 40.25
CA ALA A 715 8.52 -7.08 39.60
C ALA A 715 8.90 -7.24 38.11
N ALA A 716 9.21 -6.14 37.41
CA ALA A 716 9.67 -6.16 36.02
C ALA A 716 10.98 -6.94 35.83
N LEU A 717 11.78 -7.10 36.88
CA LEU A 717 13.01 -7.91 36.88
C LEU A 717 12.83 -9.28 37.55
N GLY A 718 11.61 -9.65 37.96
CA GLY A 718 11.37 -10.87 38.75
C GLY A 718 11.81 -10.78 40.21
N GLY A 719 12.08 -9.57 40.71
CA GLY A 719 12.38 -9.30 42.11
C GLY A 719 11.13 -8.99 42.94
N THR A 720 11.30 -8.93 44.26
CA THR A 720 10.22 -8.63 45.22
C THR A 720 10.57 -7.44 46.08
N VAL A 721 9.57 -6.61 46.42
CA VAL A 721 9.73 -5.54 47.41
C VAL A 721 8.59 -5.61 48.42
N ASP A 722 8.96 -5.62 49.70
CA ASP A 722 8.05 -5.37 50.81
C ASP A 722 8.31 -3.98 51.39
N ALA A 723 7.26 -3.25 51.71
CA ALA A 723 7.36 -1.89 52.23
C ALA A 723 6.17 -1.60 53.13
N GLY A 724 6.44 -1.23 54.38
CA GLY A 724 5.41 -1.02 55.39
C GLY A 724 5.87 -0.30 56.65
N PRO A 725 4.91 0.18 57.47
CA PRO A 725 5.21 0.79 58.76
C PRO A 725 5.72 -0.25 59.75
N ARG A 726 6.67 0.14 60.58
CA ARG A 726 7.18 -0.67 61.69
C ARG A 726 6.38 -0.44 62.97
N PRO A 727 6.32 -1.40 63.90
CA PRO A 727 5.58 -1.28 65.17
C PRO A 727 6.08 -0.15 66.08
N ASP A 728 7.32 0.29 65.90
CA ASP A 728 7.99 1.38 66.63
C ASP A 728 7.68 2.78 66.06
N GLY A 729 6.83 2.88 65.04
CA GLY A 729 6.48 4.12 64.35
C GLY A 729 7.43 4.50 63.22
N GLY A 730 8.42 3.67 62.91
CA GLY A 730 9.29 3.78 61.75
C GLY A 730 8.67 3.23 60.46
N PHE A 731 9.48 3.16 59.40
CA PHE A 731 9.09 2.57 58.11
C PHE A 731 10.25 1.74 57.55
N THR A 732 9.95 0.62 56.90
CA THR A 732 10.94 -0.26 56.27
C THR A 732 10.61 -0.50 54.80
N VAL A 733 11.65 -0.57 53.97
CA VAL A 733 11.60 -0.98 52.56
C VAL A 733 12.64 -2.07 52.37
N HIS A 734 12.19 -3.30 52.11
CA HIS A 734 13.04 -4.45 51.88
C HIS A 734 12.86 -4.96 50.44
N ALA A 735 13.91 -4.87 49.63
CA ALA A 735 13.94 -5.26 48.23
C ALA A 735 14.87 -6.45 48.01
N ARG A 736 14.43 -7.41 47.19
CA ARG A 736 15.22 -8.55 46.72
C ARG A 736 15.18 -8.59 45.20
N LEU A 737 16.32 -8.40 44.55
CA LEU A 737 16.44 -8.35 43.09
C LEU A 737 17.41 -9.43 42.60
N PRO A 738 17.15 -10.09 41.47
CA PRO A 738 18.01 -11.18 41.00
C PRO A 738 19.39 -10.68 40.54
N THR A 739 20.42 -11.46 40.89
CA THR A 739 21.76 -11.40 40.29
C THR A 739 21.76 -12.21 38.99
N LEU A 740 22.78 -12.06 38.14
CA LEU A 740 22.85 -12.63 36.79
C LEU A 740 22.55 -14.14 36.70
#